data_AF-A0A2P5MYE2-F1
#
_entry.id   AF-A0A2P5MYE2-F1
#
_cell.length_a   1.000
_cell.length_b   1.000
_cell.length_c   1.000
_cell.angle_alpha   90.00
_cell.angle_beta   90.00
_cell.angle_gamma   90.00
#
_symmetry.space_group_name_H-M   'P 1'
#
loop_
_entity.id
_entity.type
_entity.pdbx_description
1 polymer ?
#
loop_
_entity_poly.entity_id
_entity_poly.type
_entity_poly.pdbx_seq_one_letter_code
_entity_poly.pdbx_strand_id
1 'polypeptide(L)'
;MKIIKAIMLLLASVLPLSPALAANLLSNGGFESPGTVTTYLFLSNNATSVTGWTAIDDGIGERPYLMNRYRPGGSYTNRVMEGTYALAINQGSGIKTTFPVTAGVTYTLSFQVRKGSAGGYTALEVAVAGFNTAFTSVTGSFELRSYTFTATTTNPSAELKFFNSSPSPDYKTYDLDAVVVEEGTGPSVPVNPFIGSPADPGNPNFTTSHFSGSQNCAMCHNGLVDNQSKDVSIVTDWSSTMMANASRDPFWRAKVRSEMARHPELQGVINDKCTKCHAPMANAQAKKDGTIASQTVFDGGILGVGHAKHDAAMDGVSCTLCHQIPATPTLGTLATMSGNYAINNTKTIYGPYGGPGDTPLFTMPMIMHTGYTPTYGAQIKDSKLCASCHNLKTPYVDATGNVLSTTPESEFPEQTPYMEWEQSSFVSQKSCQGCHMSRTDGVKISTMGMSGLRNNFAIHDLVGANKLMLDILNSNKTQLGVLSNNFPETIAKTDVMLKSAATVGVIEQRSMPNALDFTLQINSTTGHKLPTAYPSRRAIVHVTVTNAQNQIVWESGKVNADGSVEGVDADDNGNTFEPHYDQITAEDQVQVYEAIMGNNEGEVTYTLLRGKEYLKDNRILPPGFNKVSAPADVRVVGAALSDSNFIDGSDQISYQIGGLPAGNYTVKAELVYQTLSRAFAEDLFSDTTTPEVVDFKTMFDASSQKSSVIASAEFAATVVAPPPVDTDGDGVADNLDNCKLVANANQRNTDGDNFGNICDPDFNGNKIVDPLDLNSLKAQFGKVSPNHDLNGNGIVDPLDLNILKSYWGKAPGPSGLQP
;
A
#
# COMPACT_ATOMS: atom_id res chain seq x y z
N MET A 1 17.15 -73.34 9.55
CA MET A 1 18.35 -73.03 10.36
C MET A 1 19.52 -72.88 9.38
N LYS A 2 20.12 -71.67 9.29
CA LYS A 2 21.27 -71.31 8.41
C LYS A 2 20.97 -71.36 6.89
N ILE A 3 21.35 -70.49 5.95
CA ILE A 3 22.21 -69.28 5.74
C ILE A 3 21.66 -68.69 4.38
N ILE A 4 21.62 -67.38 4.10
CA ILE A 4 22.42 -66.61 3.09
C ILE A 4 21.56 -65.35 2.79
N LYS A 5 21.90 -64.10 3.21
CA LYS A 5 22.77 -63.07 2.57
C LYS A 5 22.32 -62.54 1.19
N ALA A 6 22.12 -61.21 1.12
CA ALA A 6 22.07 -60.32 -0.06
C ALA A 6 20.91 -60.57 -1.04
N ILE A 7 19.93 -59.66 -1.19
CA ILE A 7 20.02 -58.40 -1.94
C ILE A 7 18.83 -57.52 -1.51
N MET A 8 19.11 -56.28 -1.07
CA MET A 8 18.33 -55.04 -1.24
C MET A 8 18.76 -54.03 -0.16
N LEU A 9 19.94 -53.48 -0.38
CA LEU A 9 20.28 -52.13 0.08
C LEU A 9 20.04 -51.23 -1.13
N LEU A 10 19.10 -50.29 -1.05
CA LEU A 10 19.13 -48.91 -1.58
C LEU A 10 17.69 -48.36 -1.66
N LEU A 11 17.55 -47.09 -1.27
CA LEU A 11 16.35 -46.22 -1.27
C LEU A 11 15.40 -46.32 -0.06
N ALA A 12 15.87 -45.85 1.09
CA ALA A 12 15.05 -45.08 2.01
C ALA A 12 15.59 -43.64 2.01
N SER A 13 15.12 -42.85 1.06
CA SER A 13 15.39 -41.42 0.96
C SER A 13 14.67 -40.68 2.10
N VAL A 14 15.47 -40.00 2.91
CA VAL A 14 15.20 -38.75 3.64
C VAL A 14 13.79 -38.19 3.43
N LEU A 15 12.89 -38.48 4.36
CA LEU A 15 11.74 -37.63 4.65
C LEU A 15 12.24 -36.52 5.59
N PRO A 16 12.09 -35.22 5.26
CA PRO A 16 12.24 -34.20 6.27
C PRO A 16 11.10 -34.41 7.28
N LEU A 17 11.46 -34.70 8.53
CA LEU A 17 10.55 -34.56 9.66
C LEU A 17 9.97 -33.15 9.59
N SER A 18 8.65 -33.06 9.49
CA SER A 18 7.91 -31.84 9.81
C SER A 18 8.41 -31.32 11.16
N PRO A 19 8.73 -30.03 11.33
CA PRO A 19 9.01 -29.52 12.66
C PRO A 19 7.75 -29.78 13.51
N ALA A 20 7.89 -30.57 14.57
CA ALA A 20 6.83 -30.74 15.54
C ALA A 20 6.45 -29.35 16.07
N LEU A 21 5.16 -29.00 16.05
CA LEU A 21 4.64 -27.84 16.77
C LEU A 21 5.12 -27.95 18.23
N ALA A 22 5.83 -26.95 18.73
CA ALA A 22 6.23 -26.93 20.13
C ALA A 22 4.95 -26.77 20.97
N ALA A 23 4.67 -27.73 21.84
CA ALA A 23 3.48 -27.66 22.70
C ALA A 23 3.68 -26.61 23.80
N ASN A 24 2.64 -25.84 24.13
CA ASN A 24 2.65 -24.93 25.28
C ASN A 24 2.99 -25.72 26.56
N LEU A 25 4.04 -25.30 27.26
CA LEU A 25 4.54 -25.92 28.48
C LEU A 25 3.66 -25.61 29.70
N LEU A 26 2.74 -24.64 29.58
CA LEU A 26 1.79 -24.29 30.64
C LEU A 26 0.51 -25.12 30.56
N SER A 27 0.06 -25.62 31.70
CA SER A 27 -1.31 -26.12 31.84
C SER A 27 -2.27 -24.94 31.98
N ASN A 28 -3.27 -24.84 31.10
CA ASN A 28 -4.36 -23.84 31.19
C ASN A 28 -3.93 -22.37 30.99
N GLY A 29 -3.12 -22.10 29.96
CA GLY A 29 -2.62 -20.76 29.64
C GLY A 29 -3.69 -19.72 29.26
N GLY A 30 -4.81 -20.15 28.67
CA GLY A 30 -5.98 -19.31 28.39
C GLY A 30 -7.04 -19.30 29.49
N PHE A 31 -6.72 -19.80 30.69
CA PHE A 31 -7.58 -19.75 31.89
C PHE A 31 -8.98 -20.40 31.78
N GLU A 32 -9.21 -21.24 30.77
CA GLU A 32 -10.50 -21.87 30.48
C GLU A 32 -11.00 -22.90 31.52
N SER A 33 -10.11 -23.40 32.37
CA SER A 33 -10.44 -24.33 33.46
C SER A 33 -10.42 -23.60 34.82
N PRO A 34 -11.46 -23.73 35.66
CA PRO A 34 -12.37 -24.89 35.78
C PRO A 34 -13.63 -24.84 34.90
N GLY A 35 -13.87 -23.76 34.16
CA GLY A 35 -14.98 -23.67 33.21
C GLY A 35 -16.37 -23.43 33.82
N THR A 36 -16.46 -23.23 35.13
CA THR A 36 -17.72 -23.18 35.89
C THR A 36 -18.14 -21.78 36.36
N VAL A 37 -17.36 -20.73 36.08
CA VAL A 37 -17.62 -19.38 36.57
C VAL A 37 -18.66 -18.69 35.68
N THR A 38 -19.79 -18.24 36.20
CA THR A 38 -20.87 -17.64 35.38
C THR A 38 -20.80 -16.11 35.25
N THR A 39 -20.05 -15.44 36.13
CA THR A 39 -19.93 -13.98 36.16
C THR A 39 -18.45 -13.57 36.29
N TYR A 40 -17.92 -13.67 37.50
CA TYR A 40 -16.51 -13.55 37.82
C TYR A 40 -16.24 -14.26 39.17
N LEU A 41 -14.98 -14.59 39.45
CA LEU A 41 -14.54 -15.26 40.67
C LEU A 41 -13.33 -14.53 41.24
N PHE A 42 -13.50 -13.82 42.36
CA PHE A 42 -12.39 -13.24 43.11
C PHE A 42 -11.53 -14.35 43.75
N LEU A 43 -10.22 -14.19 43.63
CA LEU A 43 -9.23 -15.16 44.08
C LEU A 43 -8.54 -14.62 45.33
N SER A 44 -8.63 -15.34 46.45
CA SER A 44 -7.84 -14.99 47.64
C SER A 44 -6.36 -15.28 47.43
N ASN A 45 -5.48 -14.66 48.23
CA ASN A 45 -4.05 -15.01 48.22
C ASN A 45 -3.85 -16.53 48.36
N ASN A 46 -2.97 -17.10 47.53
CA ASN A 46 -2.72 -18.54 47.40
C ASN A 46 -3.91 -19.39 46.93
N ALA A 47 -4.98 -18.81 46.37
CA ALA A 47 -6.06 -19.58 45.78
C ALA A 47 -5.59 -20.32 44.51
N THR A 48 -5.99 -21.60 44.39
CA THR A 48 -5.67 -22.48 43.26
C THR A 48 -6.93 -22.88 42.47
N SER A 49 -8.00 -22.08 42.56
CA SER A 49 -9.28 -22.36 41.91
C SER A 49 -9.23 -22.19 40.39
N VAL A 50 -8.23 -21.50 39.86
CA VAL A 50 -7.88 -21.52 38.43
C VAL A 50 -6.91 -22.68 38.23
N THR A 51 -7.30 -23.69 37.45
CA THR A 51 -6.52 -24.91 37.30
C THR A 51 -5.11 -24.59 36.81
N GLY A 52 -4.08 -25.08 37.50
CA GLY A 52 -2.68 -24.86 37.13
C GLY A 52 -2.07 -23.52 37.52
N TRP A 53 -2.84 -22.64 38.18
CA TRP A 53 -2.40 -21.29 38.57
C TRP A 53 -2.65 -21.02 40.05
N THR A 54 -1.82 -20.18 40.65
CA THR A 54 -1.94 -19.74 42.05
C THR A 54 -2.02 -18.22 42.11
N ALA A 55 -3.04 -17.69 42.77
CA ALA A 55 -3.22 -16.25 42.96
C ALA A 55 -2.26 -15.66 44.00
N ILE A 56 -1.85 -14.43 43.75
CA ILE A 56 -1.03 -13.61 44.65
C ILE A 56 -1.84 -12.36 44.98
N ASP A 57 -1.92 -12.02 46.26
CA ASP A 57 -2.59 -10.81 46.75
C ASP A 57 -1.82 -10.30 47.97
N ASP A 58 -1.30 -9.07 47.89
CA ASP A 58 -0.54 -8.41 48.95
C ASP A 58 -1.41 -7.62 49.93
N GLY A 59 -2.73 -7.54 49.68
CA GLY A 59 -3.71 -6.85 50.52
C GLY A 59 -3.74 -5.33 50.37
N ILE A 60 -3.01 -4.75 49.42
CA ILE A 60 -2.99 -3.30 49.17
C ILE A 60 -4.17 -2.87 48.30
N GLY A 61 -4.59 -3.69 47.33
CA GLY A 61 -5.68 -3.39 46.39
C GLY A 61 -6.81 -4.43 46.39
N GLU A 62 -7.60 -4.47 45.30
CA GLU A 62 -8.59 -5.53 45.10
C GLU A 62 -7.91 -6.86 44.71
N ARG A 63 -8.54 -7.97 45.08
CA ARG A 63 -8.12 -9.32 44.69
C ARG A 63 -8.11 -9.49 43.17
N PRO A 64 -7.22 -10.31 42.59
CA PRO A 64 -7.34 -10.69 41.20
C PRO A 64 -8.59 -11.55 41.03
N TYR A 65 -9.17 -11.55 39.84
CA TYR A 65 -10.38 -12.32 39.59
C TYR A 65 -10.41 -12.94 38.18
N LEU A 66 -10.96 -14.16 38.10
CA LEU A 66 -11.27 -14.79 36.81
C LEU A 66 -12.59 -14.22 36.30
N MET A 67 -12.64 -13.74 35.06
CA MET A 67 -13.83 -13.10 34.50
C MET A 67 -14.45 -13.96 33.40
N ASN A 68 -15.78 -13.99 33.31
CA ASN A 68 -16.50 -14.66 32.22
C ASN A 68 -16.89 -13.64 31.13
N ARG A 69 -16.56 -13.96 29.87
CA ARG A 69 -16.89 -13.19 28.66
C ARG A 69 -18.38 -12.81 28.57
N TYR A 70 -19.27 -13.70 28.98
CA TYR A 70 -20.73 -13.66 28.79
C TYR A 70 -21.53 -13.43 30.09
N ARG A 71 -21.00 -12.65 31.03
CA ARG A 71 -21.68 -12.42 32.31
C ARG A 71 -23.14 -11.89 32.14
N PRO A 72 -24.08 -12.26 33.01
CA PRO A 72 -25.41 -11.64 33.04
C PRO A 72 -25.37 -10.14 33.42
N GLY A 73 -26.15 -9.30 32.72
CA GLY A 73 -26.29 -7.87 33.02
C GLY A 73 -25.26 -6.93 32.35
N GLY A 74 -24.42 -7.45 31.44
CA GLY A 74 -23.46 -6.70 30.61
C GLY A 74 -22.39 -7.65 30.05
N SER A 75 -21.54 -7.26 29.10
CA SER A 75 -20.55 -8.19 28.49
C SER A 75 -19.10 -7.81 28.79
N TYR A 76 -18.23 -8.81 28.89
CA TYR A 76 -16.76 -8.67 28.91
C TYR A 76 -16.11 -9.15 27.61
N THR A 77 -16.86 -9.18 26.50
CA THR A 77 -16.37 -9.59 25.16
C THR A 77 -15.02 -8.99 24.81
N ASN A 78 -14.80 -7.71 25.09
CA ASN A 78 -13.54 -7.04 24.74
C ASN A 78 -12.44 -7.23 25.80
N ARG A 79 -12.74 -7.85 26.96
CA ARG A 79 -11.82 -8.10 28.09
C ARG A 79 -11.34 -9.55 28.19
N VAL A 80 -11.77 -10.41 27.27
CA VAL A 80 -11.32 -11.79 27.12
C VAL A 80 -10.85 -11.94 25.68
N MET A 81 -9.64 -12.41 25.45
CA MET A 81 -9.02 -12.50 24.13
C MET A 81 -9.38 -13.83 23.47
N GLU A 82 -9.11 -14.95 24.13
CA GLU A 82 -9.45 -16.28 23.65
C GLU A 82 -10.43 -16.99 24.59
N GLY A 83 -11.19 -17.95 24.06
CA GLY A 83 -12.09 -18.76 24.90
C GLY A 83 -13.21 -17.99 25.60
N THR A 84 -13.46 -18.32 26.86
CA THR A 84 -14.57 -17.84 27.69
C THR A 84 -14.09 -17.02 28.87
N TYR A 85 -12.85 -17.24 29.32
CA TYR A 85 -12.33 -16.69 30.56
C TYR A 85 -11.02 -15.94 30.35
N ALA A 86 -10.84 -14.86 31.10
CA ALA A 86 -9.55 -14.18 31.23
C ALA A 86 -9.32 -13.78 32.68
N LEU A 87 -8.08 -13.42 33.01
CA LEU A 87 -7.70 -13.04 34.36
C LEU A 87 -7.55 -11.52 34.48
N ALA A 88 -8.26 -10.92 35.42
CA ALA A 88 -8.03 -9.54 35.83
C ALA A 88 -7.00 -9.51 36.96
N ILE A 89 -5.88 -8.83 36.72
CA ILE A 89 -4.83 -8.57 37.70
C ILE A 89 -4.97 -7.13 38.20
N ASN A 90 -5.58 -7.00 39.36
CA ASN A 90 -5.74 -5.73 40.06
C ASN A 90 -4.41 -5.30 40.70
N GLN A 91 -4.29 -4.01 41.04
CA GLN A 91 -3.14 -3.51 41.80
C GLN A 91 -2.91 -4.29 43.10
N GLY A 92 -1.64 -4.53 43.44
CA GLY A 92 -1.26 -5.30 44.63
C GLY A 92 -1.50 -6.82 44.48
N SER A 93 -1.84 -7.27 43.28
CA SER A 93 -2.14 -8.68 43.02
C SER A 93 -1.42 -9.24 41.81
N GLY A 94 -1.50 -10.55 41.65
CA GLY A 94 -0.84 -11.29 40.59
C GLY A 94 -1.30 -12.73 40.47
N ILE A 95 -0.65 -13.44 39.56
CA ILE A 95 -0.83 -14.87 39.35
C ILE A 95 0.52 -15.51 39.07
N LYS A 96 0.69 -16.76 39.47
CA LYS A 96 1.86 -17.54 39.16
C LYS A 96 1.56 -19.00 38.83
N THR A 97 2.49 -19.62 38.10
CA THR A 97 2.49 -21.04 37.77
C THR A 97 3.92 -21.55 37.71
N THR A 98 4.10 -22.87 37.55
CA THR A 98 5.42 -23.50 37.43
C THR A 98 5.46 -24.46 36.26
N PHE A 99 6.58 -24.51 35.55
CA PHE A 99 6.81 -25.43 34.43
C PHE A 99 8.31 -25.82 34.35
N PRO A 100 8.66 -26.93 33.67
CA PRO A 100 10.05 -27.36 33.59
C PRO A 100 10.86 -26.52 32.58
N VAL A 101 12.12 -26.24 32.92
CA VAL A 101 13.13 -25.61 32.03
C VAL A 101 14.45 -26.37 32.07
N THR A 102 15.21 -26.32 30.97
CA THR A 102 16.49 -27.00 30.79
C THR A 102 17.62 -25.99 30.57
N ALA A 103 18.74 -26.14 31.28
CA ALA A 103 19.90 -25.27 31.14
C ALA A 103 20.38 -25.17 29.68
N GLY A 104 20.60 -23.94 29.20
CA GLY A 104 21.07 -23.64 27.85
C GLY A 104 19.99 -23.63 26.77
N VAL A 105 18.73 -23.98 27.09
CA VAL A 105 17.61 -23.90 26.15
C VAL A 105 16.99 -22.49 26.19
N THR A 106 16.70 -21.94 25.00
CA THR A 106 15.97 -20.68 24.85
C THR A 106 14.49 -20.98 24.74
N TYR A 107 13.70 -20.23 25.50
CA TYR A 107 12.25 -20.28 25.55
C TYR A 107 11.66 -18.95 25.09
N THR A 108 10.44 -19.00 24.58
CA THR A 108 9.62 -17.83 24.30
C THR A 108 8.41 -17.82 25.23
N LEU A 109 8.22 -16.74 25.97
CA LEU A 109 7.00 -16.43 26.72
C LEU A 109 6.18 -15.45 25.89
N SER A 110 4.94 -15.80 25.56
CA SER A 110 3.99 -14.92 24.88
C SER A 110 2.69 -14.85 25.65
N PHE A 111 2.06 -13.67 25.71
CA PHE A 111 0.75 -13.48 26.36
C PHE A 111 0.05 -12.24 25.82
N GLN A 112 -1.28 -12.23 25.95
CA GLN A 112 -2.10 -11.09 25.56
C GLN A 112 -2.45 -10.28 26.80
N VAL A 113 -2.22 -8.98 26.73
CA VAL A 113 -2.49 -8.07 27.84
C VAL A 113 -3.16 -6.80 27.34
N ARG A 114 -4.15 -6.32 28.08
CA ARG A 114 -4.76 -5.00 27.85
C ARG A 114 -4.93 -4.25 29.16
N LYS A 115 -5.22 -2.95 29.03
CA LYS A 115 -5.68 -2.14 30.15
C LYS A 115 -7.13 -2.47 30.50
N GLY A 116 -7.41 -2.61 31.80
CA GLY A 116 -8.75 -2.62 32.36
C GLY A 116 -9.46 -1.25 32.28
N SER A 117 -10.63 -1.12 32.89
CA SER A 117 -11.56 -0.01 32.64
C SER A 117 -11.28 1.32 33.38
N ALA A 118 -10.29 1.40 34.29
CA ALA A 118 -10.00 2.59 35.11
C ALA A 118 -8.69 3.33 34.72
N GLY A 119 -8.61 4.64 34.96
CA GLY A 119 -7.51 5.53 34.52
C GLY A 119 -6.15 5.35 35.23
N GLY A 120 -5.04 5.52 34.49
CA GLY A 120 -3.64 5.48 34.99
C GLY A 120 -2.93 4.11 34.93
N TYR A 121 -1.61 4.10 35.15
CA TYR A 121 -0.75 2.89 35.11
C TYR A 121 0.03 2.65 36.41
N THR A 122 0.37 1.38 36.64
CA THR A 122 1.41 0.84 37.53
C THR A 122 2.20 -0.18 36.72
N ALA A 123 3.42 -0.54 37.13
CA ALA A 123 4.21 -1.49 36.34
C ALA A 123 3.65 -2.91 36.50
N LEU A 124 3.35 -3.59 35.38
CA LEU A 124 3.10 -5.02 35.40
C LEU A 124 4.44 -5.74 35.30
N GLU A 125 4.87 -6.34 36.39
CA GLU A 125 6.09 -7.12 36.51
C GLU A 125 5.86 -8.54 36.00
N VAL A 126 6.77 -9.01 35.14
CA VAL A 126 6.79 -10.37 34.61
C VAL A 126 8.14 -10.98 34.93
N ALA A 127 8.11 -12.07 35.70
CA ALA A 127 9.29 -12.80 36.13
C ALA A 127 9.18 -14.27 35.74
N VAL A 128 10.21 -14.81 35.08
CA VAL A 128 10.27 -16.23 34.70
C VAL A 128 11.70 -16.74 34.65
N ALA A 129 11.99 -17.83 35.36
CA ALA A 129 13.29 -18.54 35.29
C ALA A 129 14.56 -17.63 35.34
N GLY A 130 14.50 -16.52 36.09
CA GLY A 130 15.60 -15.54 36.22
C GLY A 130 15.52 -14.34 35.26
N PHE A 131 14.67 -14.39 34.23
CA PHE A 131 14.27 -13.23 33.43
C PHE A 131 13.28 -12.38 34.21
N ASN A 132 13.47 -11.05 34.19
CA ASN A 132 12.56 -10.09 34.81
C ASN A 132 12.38 -8.90 33.86
N THR A 133 11.14 -8.49 33.66
CA THR A 133 10.79 -7.27 32.93
C THR A 133 9.58 -6.62 33.57
N ALA A 134 9.37 -5.34 33.30
CA ALA A 134 8.16 -4.64 33.69
C ALA A 134 7.79 -3.62 32.62
N PHE A 135 6.50 -3.38 32.43
CA PHE A 135 6.02 -2.37 31.50
C PHE A 135 4.87 -1.56 32.08
N THR A 136 4.78 -0.30 31.65
CA THR A 136 3.85 0.70 32.19
C THR A 136 2.90 1.26 31.13
N SER A 137 2.90 0.72 29.90
CA SER A 137 2.08 1.23 28.80
C SER A 137 1.49 0.11 27.95
N VAL A 138 0.16 -0.03 28.01
CA VAL A 138 -0.68 -0.85 27.12
C VAL A 138 -1.96 -0.07 26.83
N THR A 139 -2.56 -0.30 25.68
CA THR A 139 -3.80 0.34 25.24
C THR A 139 -5.05 -0.30 25.85
N GLY A 140 -6.23 0.23 25.50
CA GLY A 140 -7.52 -0.38 25.86
C GLY A 140 -7.85 -1.65 25.06
N SER A 141 -7.01 -2.05 24.12
CA SER A 141 -7.12 -3.27 23.30
C SER A 141 -6.04 -4.28 23.73
N PHE A 142 -6.25 -5.56 23.40
CA PHE A 142 -5.24 -6.59 23.66
C PHE A 142 -3.99 -6.39 22.81
N GLU A 143 -2.85 -6.49 23.46
CA GLU A 143 -1.53 -6.43 22.84
C GLU A 143 -0.77 -7.71 23.14
N LEU A 144 -0.20 -8.31 22.09
CA LEU A 144 0.69 -9.44 22.23
C LEU A 144 2.03 -8.96 22.81
N ARG A 145 2.39 -9.47 23.96
CA ARG A 145 3.74 -9.33 24.54
C ARG A 145 4.47 -10.63 24.37
N SER A 146 5.70 -10.54 23.85
CA SER A 146 6.56 -11.70 23.63
C SER A 146 7.97 -11.40 24.12
N TYR A 147 8.53 -12.32 24.91
CA TYR A 147 9.86 -12.23 25.47
C TYR A 147 10.60 -13.56 25.29
N THR A 148 11.87 -13.49 24.90
CA THR A 148 12.75 -14.66 24.85
C THR A 148 13.65 -14.68 26.08
N PHE A 149 13.87 -15.87 26.63
CA PHE A 149 14.80 -16.06 27.75
C PHE A 149 15.52 -17.40 27.62
N THR A 150 16.80 -17.45 28.00
CA THR A 150 17.58 -18.69 28.04
C THR A 150 17.74 -19.13 29.48
N ALA A 151 17.33 -20.36 29.80
CA ALA A 151 17.43 -20.88 31.16
C ALA A 151 18.92 -21.13 31.52
N THR A 152 19.38 -20.55 32.63
CA THR A 152 20.77 -20.69 33.08
C THR A 152 21.01 -21.98 33.89
N THR A 153 19.94 -22.59 34.41
CA THR A 153 19.97 -23.84 35.18
C THR A 153 18.76 -24.71 34.79
N THR A 154 18.92 -26.03 34.87
CA THR A 154 17.81 -26.97 34.69
C THR A 154 16.96 -26.97 35.95
N ASN A 155 15.69 -26.62 35.84
CA ASN A 155 14.75 -26.55 36.96
C ASN A 155 13.40 -27.18 36.55
N PRO A 156 12.97 -28.28 37.18
CA PRO A 156 11.70 -28.96 36.83
C PRO A 156 10.45 -28.17 37.21
N SER A 157 10.58 -27.06 37.95
CA SER A 157 9.47 -26.23 38.42
C SER A 157 9.88 -24.75 38.47
N ALA A 158 10.35 -24.22 37.35
CA ALA A 158 10.61 -22.78 37.23
C ALA A 158 9.30 -21.99 37.34
N GLU A 159 9.30 -20.95 38.19
CA GLU A 159 8.13 -20.10 38.41
C GLU A 159 8.01 -19.06 37.28
N LEU A 160 6.80 -18.93 36.73
CA LEU A 160 6.35 -17.77 35.96
C LEU A 160 5.38 -16.97 36.83
N LYS A 161 5.62 -15.67 36.96
CA LYS A 161 4.85 -14.76 37.80
C LYS A 161 4.52 -13.48 37.05
N PHE A 162 3.25 -13.10 37.09
CA PHE A 162 2.76 -11.76 36.72
C PHE A 162 2.32 -11.04 38.00
N PHE A 163 2.75 -9.80 38.21
CA PHE A 163 2.41 -9.04 39.40
C PHE A 163 2.29 -7.56 39.12
N ASN A 164 1.18 -6.96 39.53
CA ASN A 164 0.91 -5.54 39.33
C ASN A 164 1.33 -4.76 40.58
N SER A 165 2.57 -4.27 40.61
CA SER A 165 3.14 -3.63 41.79
C SER A 165 2.61 -2.21 42.00
N SER A 166 2.18 -1.88 43.22
CA SER A 166 1.69 -0.53 43.56
C SER A 166 2.00 -0.16 45.01
N PRO A 167 2.41 1.08 45.30
CA PRO A 167 2.56 1.58 46.67
C PRO A 167 1.23 2.07 47.30
N SER A 168 0.13 2.16 46.54
CA SER A 168 -1.17 2.65 47.05
C SER A 168 -2.39 2.11 46.27
N PRO A 169 -3.57 1.93 46.90
CA PRO A 169 -4.81 1.48 46.23
C PRO A 169 -5.43 2.56 45.33
N ASP A 170 -5.49 2.30 44.02
CA ASP A 170 -6.00 3.21 42.98
C ASP A 170 -6.68 2.45 41.79
N TYR A 171 -7.25 1.26 42.03
CA TYR A 171 -8.12 0.49 41.11
C TYR A 171 -7.64 0.26 39.64
N LYS A 172 -6.33 0.27 39.37
CA LYS A 172 -5.79 -0.05 38.02
C LYS A 172 -5.71 -1.56 37.83
N THR A 173 -6.13 -2.02 36.66
CA THR A 173 -6.24 -3.45 36.36
C THR A 173 -5.62 -3.73 35.01
N TYR A 174 -4.96 -4.88 34.91
CA TYR A 174 -4.57 -5.52 33.66
C TYR A 174 -5.48 -6.71 33.40
N ASP A 175 -5.95 -6.88 32.17
CA ASP A 175 -6.58 -8.13 31.77
C ASP A 175 -5.54 -8.96 31.01
N LEU A 176 -5.31 -10.19 31.48
CA LEU A 176 -4.32 -11.13 30.98
C LEU A 176 -5.03 -12.36 30.42
N ASP A 177 -4.59 -12.80 29.26
CA ASP A 177 -5.12 -13.98 28.58
C ASP A 177 -4.07 -14.63 27.67
N ALA A 178 -4.35 -15.85 27.20
CA ALA A 178 -3.56 -16.59 26.22
C ALA A 178 -2.06 -16.70 26.54
N VAL A 179 -1.71 -17.13 27.76
CA VAL A 179 -0.32 -17.26 28.18
C VAL A 179 0.30 -18.55 27.63
N VAL A 180 1.41 -18.40 26.89
CA VAL A 180 2.13 -19.50 26.25
C VAL A 180 3.60 -19.44 26.63
N VAL A 181 4.17 -20.60 27.00
CA VAL A 181 5.62 -20.78 27.09
C VAL A 181 6.03 -21.97 26.24
N GLU A 182 7.05 -21.79 25.42
CA GLU A 182 7.52 -22.82 24.49
C GLU A 182 9.01 -22.76 24.25
N GLU A 183 9.59 -23.88 23.80
CA GLU A 183 11.01 -23.95 23.42
C GLU A 183 11.22 -23.31 22.03
N GLY A 184 12.23 -22.44 21.90
CA GLY A 184 12.59 -21.77 20.66
C GLY A 184 12.57 -20.24 20.75
N THR A 185 12.89 -19.60 19.62
CA THR A 185 12.91 -18.15 19.44
C THR A 185 11.73 -17.73 18.54
N GLY A 186 10.56 -17.50 19.14
CA GLY A 186 9.32 -17.08 18.47
C GLY A 186 8.13 -17.99 18.79
N PRO A 187 6.89 -17.46 18.83
CA PRO A 187 5.75 -18.27 19.22
C PRO A 187 5.32 -19.27 18.13
N SER A 188 5.10 -20.54 18.48
CA SER A 188 4.70 -21.61 17.55
C SER A 188 3.19 -21.80 17.48
N VAL A 189 2.43 -21.22 18.43
CA VAL A 189 0.97 -21.08 18.35
C VAL A 189 0.65 -19.59 18.28
N PRO A 190 0.13 -19.08 17.15
CA PRO A 190 -0.45 -17.75 17.11
C PRO A 190 -1.65 -17.72 18.06
N VAL A 191 -1.58 -16.90 19.12
CA VAL A 191 -2.81 -16.47 19.79
C VAL A 191 -3.64 -15.78 18.72
N ASN A 192 -4.88 -16.21 18.49
CA ASN A 192 -5.70 -15.65 17.42
C ASN A 192 -5.72 -14.11 17.58
N PRO A 193 -5.07 -13.34 16.70
CA PRO A 193 -4.96 -11.89 16.87
C PRO A 193 -6.25 -11.19 16.41
N PHE A 194 -7.24 -11.97 15.96
CA PHE A 194 -8.51 -11.50 15.43
C PHE A 194 -9.60 -11.53 16.51
N ILE A 195 -10.42 -10.48 16.54
CA ILE A 195 -11.63 -10.38 17.34
C ILE A 195 -12.71 -11.30 16.75
N GLY A 196 -12.79 -11.37 15.41
CA GLY A 196 -13.74 -12.23 14.71
C GLY A 196 -13.39 -13.71 14.84
N SER A 197 -14.42 -14.55 14.93
CA SER A 197 -14.26 -15.99 14.71
C SER A 197 -13.84 -16.26 13.26
N PRO A 198 -13.06 -17.31 12.99
CA PRO A 198 -12.77 -17.75 11.63
C PRO A 198 -14.05 -17.91 10.80
N ALA A 199 -14.03 -17.37 9.58
CA ALA A 199 -15.17 -17.47 8.67
C ALA A 199 -15.31 -18.89 8.11
N ASP A 200 -16.56 -19.35 7.97
CA ASP A 200 -16.84 -20.58 7.23
C ASP A 200 -16.55 -20.37 5.74
N PRO A 201 -15.90 -21.32 5.06
CA PRO A 201 -15.55 -21.16 3.66
C PRO A 201 -16.75 -21.23 2.70
N GLY A 202 -17.92 -21.67 3.16
CA GLY A 202 -19.06 -22.05 2.34
C GLY A 202 -18.83 -23.37 1.60
N ASN A 203 -19.91 -23.97 1.10
CA ASN A 203 -19.86 -25.16 0.26
C ASN A 203 -19.81 -24.79 -1.24
N PRO A 204 -18.67 -24.95 -1.94
CA PRO A 204 -18.56 -24.59 -3.35
C PRO A 204 -19.33 -25.55 -4.30
N ASN A 205 -19.98 -26.61 -3.79
CA ASN A 205 -20.86 -27.50 -4.54
C ASN A 205 -22.34 -27.08 -4.49
N PHE A 206 -22.66 -25.94 -3.89
CA PHE A 206 -24.05 -25.52 -3.70
C PHE A 206 -24.81 -25.43 -5.03
N THR A 207 -26.13 -25.61 -4.95
CA THR A 207 -27.04 -25.33 -6.06
C THR A 207 -28.25 -24.56 -5.55
N THR A 208 -28.71 -23.62 -6.36
CA THR A 208 -29.94 -22.85 -6.14
C THR A 208 -30.84 -22.97 -7.36
N SER A 209 -31.97 -22.26 -7.35
CA SER A 209 -32.85 -22.22 -8.52
C SER A 209 -32.19 -21.58 -9.74
N HIS A 210 -31.23 -20.65 -9.58
CA HIS A 210 -30.60 -19.94 -10.70
C HIS A 210 -29.07 -20.06 -10.77
N PHE A 211 -28.39 -20.44 -9.68
CA PHE A 211 -26.93 -20.49 -9.58
C PHE A 211 -26.43 -21.87 -9.14
N SER A 212 -25.19 -22.17 -9.53
CA SER A 212 -24.43 -23.32 -9.06
C SER A 212 -23.02 -22.86 -8.69
N GLY A 213 -22.48 -23.47 -7.64
CA GLY A 213 -21.11 -23.21 -7.20
C GLY A 213 -20.06 -23.73 -8.17
N SER A 214 -18.89 -23.12 -8.08
CA SER A 214 -17.72 -23.33 -8.94
C SER A 214 -17.23 -24.79 -8.96
N GLN A 215 -17.38 -25.53 -7.87
CA GLN A 215 -16.88 -26.91 -7.79
C GLN A 215 -17.65 -27.86 -8.72
N ASN A 216 -18.93 -27.59 -8.99
CA ASN A 216 -19.72 -28.35 -9.97
C ASN A 216 -19.21 -28.10 -11.42
N CYS A 217 -18.53 -26.99 -11.67
CA CYS A 217 -17.88 -26.70 -12.95
C CYS A 217 -16.48 -27.33 -13.04
N ALA A 218 -15.76 -27.38 -11.91
CA ALA A 218 -14.40 -27.91 -11.82
C ALA A 218 -14.28 -29.35 -12.32
N MET A 219 -15.33 -30.16 -12.18
CA MET A 219 -15.36 -31.55 -12.63
C MET A 219 -15.04 -31.74 -14.13
N CYS A 220 -15.40 -30.76 -14.97
CA CYS A 220 -15.10 -30.79 -16.40
C CYS A 220 -14.02 -29.78 -16.80
N HIS A 221 -13.85 -28.71 -16.02
CA HIS A 221 -13.03 -27.55 -16.39
C HIS A 221 -11.69 -27.44 -15.64
N ASN A 222 -11.38 -28.38 -14.74
CA ASN A 222 -10.03 -28.57 -14.20
C ASN A 222 -9.36 -29.81 -14.80
N GLY A 223 -8.03 -29.83 -14.77
CA GLY A 223 -7.18 -30.79 -15.49
C GLY A 223 -7.05 -30.47 -16.97
N LEU A 224 -7.38 -29.25 -17.39
CA LEU A 224 -7.20 -28.80 -18.77
C LEU A 224 -5.74 -28.46 -19.01
N VAL A 225 -5.24 -28.84 -20.18
CA VAL A 225 -3.88 -28.50 -20.61
C VAL A 225 -3.88 -27.88 -22.00
N ASP A 226 -2.90 -27.03 -22.27
CA ASP A 226 -2.66 -26.45 -23.59
C ASP A 226 -1.77 -27.34 -24.48
N ASN A 227 -1.44 -26.86 -25.68
CA ASN A 227 -0.58 -27.59 -26.63
C ASN A 227 0.86 -27.83 -26.13
N GLN A 228 1.28 -27.17 -25.05
CA GLN A 228 2.58 -27.32 -24.39
C GLN A 228 2.46 -28.12 -23.09
N SER A 229 1.30 -28.74 -22.82
CA SER A 229 1.00 -29.47 -21.59
C SER A 229 1.02 -28.60 -20.32
N LYS A 230 0.89 -27.28 -20.45
CA LYS A 230 0.73 -26.37 -19.30
C LYS A 230 -0.70 -26.48 -18.77
N ASP A 231 -0.84 -26.56 -17.45
CA ASP A 231 -2.15 -26.52 -16.78
C ASP A 231 -2.84 -25.17 -17.01
N VAL A 232 -4.09 -25.23 -17.47
CA VAL A 232 -4.97 -24.10 -17.76
C VAL A 232 -6.37 -24.33 -17.15
N SER A 233 -6.40 -25.04 -16.03
CA SER A 233 -7.60 -25.33 -15.24
C SER A 233 -8.34 -24.06 -14.85
N ILE A 234 -9.58 -23.93 -15.32
CA ILE A 234 -10.37 -22.69 -15.19
C ILE A 234 -10.64 -22.35 -13.72
N VAL A 235 -11.12 -23.33 -12.94
CA VAL A 235 -11.50 -23.09 -11.54
C VAL A 235 -10.26 -22.93 -10.66
N THR A 236 -9.17 -23.65 -10.96
CA THR A 236 -7.89 -23.48 -10.27
C THR A 236 -7.37 -22.05 -10.40
N ASP A 237 -7.27 -21.53 -11.63
CA ASP A 237 -6.84 -20.15 -11.87
C ASP A 237 -7.79 -19.14 -11.19
N TRP A 238 -9.10 -19.24 -11.45
CA TRP A 238 -10.11 -18.33 -10.91
C TRP A 238 -10.14 -18.29 -9.38
N SER A 239 -9.98 -19.42 -8.69
CA SER A 239 -10.18 -19.56 -7.24
C SER A 239 -9.27 -18.67 -6.39
N SER A 240 -8.12 -18.27 -6.93
CA SER A 240 -7.12 -17.42 -6.26
C SER A 240 -7.22 -15.94 -6.62
N THR A 241 -8.20 -15.57 -7.45
CA THR A 241 -8.42 -14.18 -7.89
C THR A 241 -9.24 -13.40 -6.86
N MET A 242 -9.22 -12.07 -6.96
CA MET A 242 -10.13 -11.23 -6.18
C MET A 242 -11.61 -11.49 -6.50
N MET A 243 -11.95 -12.00 -7.70
CA MET A 243 -13.32 -12.33 -8.07
C MET A 243 -13.88 -13.49 -7.23
N ALA A 244 -13.11 -14.58 -7.11
CA ALA A 244 -13.50 -15.72 -6.27
C ALA A 244 -13.57 -15.37 -4.77
N ASN A 245 -12.81 -14.36 -4.34
CA ASN A 245 -12.67 -13.96 -2.95
C ASN A 245 -13.35 -12.61 -2.64
N ALA A 246 -14.23 -12.12 -3.52
CA ALA A 246 -14.79 -10.77 -3.41
C ALA A 246 -15.57 -10.53 -2.11
N SER A 247 -16.27 -11.54 -1.59
CA SER A 247 -16.98 -11.49 -0.30
C SER A 247 -16.10 -11.86 0.90
N ARG A 248 -14.94 -12.50 0.65
CA ARG A 248 -13.93 -12.83 1.66
C ARG A 248 -12.96 -11.67 1.93
N ASP A 249 -12.85 -10.74 0.99
CA ASP A 249 -11.99 -9.57 1.05
C ASP A 249 -12.21 -8.80 2.37
N PRO A 250 -11.22 -8.81 3.29
CA PRO A 250 -11.37 -8.17 4.58
C PRO A 250 -11.42 -6.64 4.47
N PHE A 251 -10.83 -6.05 3.43
CA PHE A 251 -10.94 -4.61 3.20
C PHE A 251 -12.37 -4.23 2.83
N TRP A 252 -12.98 -4.99 1.92
CA TRP A 252 -14.40 -4.82 1.58
C TRP A 252 -15.29 -5.00 2.81
N ARG A 253 -15.10 -6.07 3.59
CA ARG A 253 -15.89 -6.33 4.80
C ARG A 253 -15.76 -5.19 5.81
N ALA A 254 -14.54 -4.75 6.09
CA ALA A 254 -14.26 -3.62 6.99
C ALA A 254 -14.96 -2.35 6.50
N LYS A 255 -14.85 -2.04 5.20
CA LYS A 255 -15.44 -0.83 4.65
C LYS A 255 -16.97 -0.86 4.65
N VAL A 256 -17.59 -1.96 4.23
CA VAL A 256 -19.05 -2.12 4.28
C VAL A 256 -19.55 -1.98 5.72
N ARG A 257 -18.85 -2.60 6.68
CA ARG A 257 -19.21 -2.48 8.10
C ARG A 257 -19.07 -1.04 8.61
N SER A 258 -17.98 -0.36 8.28
CA SER A 258 -17.74 1.04 8.60
C SER A 258 -18.86 1.95 8.07
N GLU A 259 -19.21 1.82 6.78
CA GLU A 259 -20.32 2.58 6.19
C GLU A 259 -21.66 2.30 6.90
N MET A 260 -21.95 1.04 7.23
CA MET A 260 -23.17 0.69 7.98
C MET A 260 -23.19 1.22 9.42
N ALA A 261 -22.03 1.30 10.07
CA ALA A 261 -21.91 1.82 11.43
C ALA A 261 -22.06 3.35 11.47
N ARG A 262 -21.54 4.05 10.45
CA ARG A 262 -21.66 5.51 10.29
C ARG A 262 -23.05 5.92 9.80
N HIS A 263 -23.70 5.09 8.98
CA HIS A 263 -25.01 5.34 8.37
C HIS A 263 -26.00 4.18 8.61
N PRO A 264 -26.42 3.93 9.87
CA PRO A 264 -27.34 2.85 10.20
C PRO A 264 -28.70 2.96 9.49
N GLU A 265 -29.13 4.17 9.14
CA GLU A 265 -30.33 4.46 8.37
C GLU A 265 -30.26 3.98 6.91
N LEU A 266 -29.05 3.77 6.37
CA LEU A 266 -28.82 3.37 4.97
C LEU A 266 -28.47 1.89 4.81
N GLN A 267 -28.58 1.07 5.86
CA GLN A 267 -28.20 -0.34 5.80
C GLN A 267 -28.83 -1.10 4.63
N GLY A 268 -30.10 -0.87 4.31
CA GLY A 268 -30.74 -1.53 3.16
C GLY A 268 -30.07 -1.19 1.82
N VAL A 269 -29.71 0.08 1.63
CA VAL A 269 -29.02 0.56 0.42
C VAL A 269 -27.61 -0.01 0.34
N ILE A 270 -26.86 0.02 1.44
CA ILE A 270 -25.50 -0.51 1.52
C ILE A 270 -25.49 -2.02 1.26
N ASN A 271 -26.36 -2.78 1.93
CA ASN A 271 -26.46 -4.23 1.77
C ASN A 271 -26.77 -4.60 0.31
N ASP A 272 -27.72 -3.95 -0.36
CA ASP A 272 -27.98 -4.25 -1.78
C ASP A 272 -26.81 -3.81 -2.67
N LYS A 273 -26.38 -2.54 -2.60
CA LYS A 273 -25.39 -1.97 -3.53
C LYS A 273 -24.07 -2.73 -3.49
N CYS A 274 -23.54 -3.00 -2.30
CA CYS A 274 -22.23 -3.65 -2.14
C CYS A 274 -22.27 -5.13 -2.55
N THR A 275 -23.39 -5.83 -2.32
CA THR A 275 -23.50 -7.26 -2.64
C THR A 275 -23.77 -7.53 -4.11
N LYS A 276 -24.26 -6.56 -4.89
CA LYS A 276 -24.42 -6.71 -6.35
C LYS A 276 -23.12 -7.07 -7.07
N CYS A 277 -21.97 -6.65 -6.55
CA CYS A 277 -20.66 -6.92 -7.17
C CYS A 277 -19.78 -7.86 -6.32
N HIS A 278 -19.91 -7.87 -4.99
CA HIS A 278 -19.06 -8.71 -4.12
C HIS A 278 -19.66 -10.05 -3.70
N ALA A 279 -20.99 -10.16 -3.64
CA ALA A 279 -21.72 -11.40 -3.38
C ALA A 279 -22.88 -11.57 -4.40
N PRO A 280 -22.57 -11.47 -5.71
CA PRO A 280 -23.56 -11.20 -6.75
C PRO A 280 -24.60 -12.31 -6.93
N MET A 281 -24.20 -13.59 -6.79
CA MET A 281 -25.14 -14.71 -6.91
C MET A 281 -26.13 -14.73 -5.75
N ALA A 282 -25.68 -14.47 -4.53
CA ALA A 282 -26.57 -14.34 -3.37
C ALA A 282 -27.55 -13.17 -3.53
N ASN A 283 -27.06 -12.00 -3.94
CA ASN A 283 -27.89 -10.82 -4.21
C ASN A 283 -28.94 -11.09 -5.31
N ALA A 284 -28.52 -11.60 -6.45
CA ALA A 284 -29.41 -11.89 -7.58
C ALA A 284 -30.45 -12.97 -7.22
N GLN A 285 -30.05 -14.02 -6.49
CA GLN A 285 -30.96 -15.04 -5.99
C GLN A 285 -31.99 -14.44 -5.02
N ALA A 286 -31.57 -13.54 -4.11
CA ALA A 286 -32.49 -12.88 -3.19
C ALA A 286 -33.51 -11.99 -3.88
N LYS A 287 -33.10 -11.30 -4.95
CA LYS A 287 -34.02 -10.54 -5.81
C LYS A 287 -35.05 -11.46 -6.47
N LYS A 288 -34.63 -12.61 -7.02
CA LYS A 288 -35.56 -13.59 -7.61
C LYS A 288 -36.52 -14.20 -6.59
N ASP A 289 -36.04 -14.42 -5.37
CA ASP A 289 -36.85 -14.98 -4.28
C ASP A 289 -37.76 -13.92 -3.61
N GLY A 290 -37.63 -12.63 -3.95
CA GLY A 290 -38.35 -11.55 -3.29
C GLY A 290 -37.89 -11.26 -1.85
N THR A 291 -36.67 -11.67 -1.48
CA THR A 291 -36.12 -11.59 -0.11
C THR A 291 -35.03 -10.54 0.06
N ILE A 292 -34.72 -9.75 -0.99
CA ILE A 292 -33.61 -8.78 -0.95
C ILE A 292 -33.78 -7.71 0.13
N ALA A 293 -35.01 -7.28 0.42
CA ALA A 293 -35.28 -6.23 1.40
C ALA A 293 -34.89 -6.63 2.84
N SER A 294 -34.85 -7.93 3.14
CA SER A 294 -34.43 -8.48 4.43
C SER A 294 -33.00 -9.01 4.42
N GLN A 295 -32.28 -8.91 3.29
CA GLN A 295 -30.93 -9.45 3.18
C GLN A 295 -29.92 -8.50 3.83
N THR A 296 -29.18 -9.02 4.80
CA THR A 296 -28.02 -8.34 5.40
C THR A 296 -26.72 -9.04 5.02
N VAL A 297 -25.60 -8.30 5.05
CA VAL A 297 -24.26 -8.87 4.86
C VAL A 297 -23.82 -9.61 6.13
N PHE A 298 -23.95 -8.96 7.27
CA PHE A 298 -23.47 -9.43 8.57
C PHE A 298 -24.61 -9.79 9.54
N ASP A 299 -24.25 -10.17 10.77
CA ASP A 299 -25.15 -10.34 11.91
C ASP A 299 -26.32 -11.32 11.63
N GLY A 300 -25.97 -12.54 11.19
CA GLY A 300 -26.94 -13.52 10.70
C GLY A 300 -27.28 -13.39 9.21
N GLY A 301 -26.62 -12.46 8.52
CA GLY A 301 -26.71 -12.23 7.08
C GLY A 301 -25.99 -13.26 6.21
N ILE A 302 -25.78 -12.92 4.94
CA ILE A 302 -25.24 -13.84 3.93
C ILE A 302 -23.82 -14.34 4.23
N LEU A 303 -23.04 -13.68 5.07
CA LEU A 303 -21.72 -14.19 5.48
C LEU A 303 -21.79 -15.15 6.69
N GLY A 304 -22.95 -15.30 7.33
CA GLY A 304 -23.14 -16.16 8.50
C GLY A 304 -23.45 -17.61 8.15
N VAL A 305 -22.84 -18.53 8.90
CA VAL A 305 -23.08 -19.98 8.81
C VAL A 305 -24.55 -20.28 9.14
N GLY A 306 -25.28 -20.83 8.18
CA GLY A 306 -26.71 -21.15 8.33
C GLY A 306 -27.65 -20.21 7.56
N HIS A 307 -27.17 -19.11 6.99
CA HIS A 307 -27.99 -18.33 6.06
C HIS A 307 -28.21 -19.10 4.74
N ALA A 308 -29.43 -19.12 4.22
CA ALA A 308 -29.79 -19.93 3.04
C ALA A 308 -29.01 -19.58 1.75
N LYS A 309 -28.36 -18.41 1.72
CA LYS A 309 -27.55 -17.92 0.60
C LYS A 309 -26.06 -17.84 0.93
N HIS A 310 -25.65 -18.42 2.06
CA HIS A 310 -24.28 -18.36 2.53
C HIS A 310 -23.30 -18.90 1.49
N ASP A 311 -23.52 -20.10 1.00
CA ASP A 311 -22.64 -20.72 0.01
C ASP A 311 -22.52 -19.91 -1.30
N ALA A 312 -23.64 -19.34 -1.76
CA ALA A 312 -23.66 -18.49 -2.96
C ALA A 312 -22.94 -17.15 -2.75
N ALA A 313 -22.91 -16.62 -1.52
CA ALA A 313 -22.15 -15.44 -1.18
C ALA A 313 -20.66 -15.76 -1.08
N MET A 314 -20.32 -16.88 -0.44
CA MET A 314 -18.93 -17.29 -0.24
C MET A 314 -18.27 -17.71 -1.56
N ASP A 315 -18.97 -18.20 -2.57
CA ASP A 315 -18.34 -18.49 -3.88
C ASP A 315 -18.04 -17.22 -4.72
N GLY A 316 -18.35 -16.03 -4.19
CA GLY A 316 -17.94 -14.73 -4.77
C GLY A 316 -18.53 -14.43 -6.15
N VAL A 317 -17.72 -13.79 -7.01
CA VAL A 317 -18.04 -13.53 -8.42
C VAL A 317 -17.66 -14.78 -9.22
N SER A 318 -18.61 -15.72 -9.32
CA SER A 318 -18.36 -17.07 -9.84
C SER A 318 -18.89 -17.31 -11.27
N CYS A 319 -18.60 -18.51 -11.78
CA CYS A 319 -18.83 -18.96 -13.16
C CYS A 319 -20.27 -18.72 -13.61
N THR A 320 -21.24 -19.15 -12.80
CA THR A 320 -22.66 -19.07 -13.16
C THR A 320 -23.22 -17.65 -13.06
N LEU A 321 -22.52 -16.70 -12.44
CA LEU A 321 -22.90 -15.29 -12.59
C LEU A 321 -22.46 -14.77 -13.96
N CYS A 322 -21.15 -14.69 -14.18
CA CYS A 322 -20.57 -13.99 -15.33
C CYS A 322 -21.09 -14.57 -16.65
N HIS A 323 -21.19 -15.89 -16.73
CA HIS A 323 -21.63 -16.55 -17.95
C HIS A 323 -23.17 -16.57 -18.12
N GLN A 324 -23.99 -16.15 -17.16
CA GLN A 324 -25.44 -16.06 -17.37
C GLN A 324 -25.89 -14.69 -17.91
N ILE A 325 -25.00 -13.69 -17.95
CA ILE A 325 -25.31 -12.34 -18.42
C ILE A 325 -25.56 -12.37 -19.95
N PRO A 326 -26.79 -12.10 -20.41
CA PRO A 326 -27.13 -12.14 -21.83
C PRO A 326 -26.63 -10.90 -22.55
N ALA A 327 -26.47 -11.00 -23.87
CA ALA A 327 -26.36 -9.83 -24.72
C ALA A 327 -27.70 -9.09 -24.75
N THR A 328 -27.72 -7.83 -24.31
CA THR A 328 -28.87 -6.93 -24.45
C THR A 328 -28.42 -5.64 -25.14
N PRO A 329 -29.33 -4.88 -25.78
CA PRO A 329 -28.99 -3.55 -26.31
C PRO A 329 -28.48 -2.57 -25.26
N THR A 330 -28.78 -2.82 -23.98
CA THR A 330 -28.39 -1.99 -22.83
C THR A 330 -27.12 -2.45 -22.12
N LEU A 331 -26.52 -3.58 -22.53
CA LEU A 331 -25.28 -4.07 -21.93
C LEU A 331 -24.15 -3.07 -22.19
N GLY A 332 -23.47 -2.63 -21.12
CA GLY A 332 -22.43 -1.60 -21.20
C GLY A 332 -22.96 -0.16 -21.18
N THR A 333 -24.24 0.05 -20.86
CA THR A 333 -24.79 1.38 -20.55
C THR A 333 -25.08 1.50 -19.06
N LEU A 334 -25.34 2.72 -18.57
CA LEU A 334 -25.71 2.98 -17.16
C LEU A 334 -26.84 2.07 -16.64
N ALA A 335 -27.75 1.62 -17.53
CA ALA A 335 -28.84 0.72 -17.17
C ALA A 335 -28.39 -0.67 -16.69
N THR A 336 -27.20 -1.13 -17.07
CA THR A 336 -26.65 -2.46 -16.68
C THR A 336 -25.39 -2.37 -15.81
N MET A 337 -24.78 -1.19 -15.73
CA MET A 337 -23.66 -0.87 -14.84
C MET A 337 -24.08 -0.85 -13.36
N SER A 338 -23.11 -0.69 -12.46
CA SER A 338 -23.33 -0.69 -11.00
C SER A 338 -24.07 -1.93 -10.48
N GLY A 339 -23.79 -3.08 -11.11
CA GLY A 339 -24.34 -4.38 -10.76
C GLY A 339 -25.79 -4.60 -11.16
N ASN A 340 -26.32 -3.81 -12.11
CA ASN A 340 -27.69 -3.95 -12.62
C ASN A 340 -27.79 -4.88 -13.85
N TYR A 341 -26.89 -5.87 -13.94
CA TYR A 341 -26.90 -6.88 -15.00
C TYR A 341 -28.17 -7.75 -14.96
N ALA A 342 -28.56 -8.29 -16.11
CA ALA A 342 -29.67 -9.22 -16.22
C ALA A 342 -29.21 -10.67 -16.04
N ILE A 343 -29.99 -11.47 -15.30
CA ILE A 343 -29.81 -12.93 -15.19
C ILE A 343 -31.07 -13.61 -15.71
N ASN A 344 -30.89 -14.51 -16.68
CA ASN A 344 -31.98 -15.26 -17.30
C ASN A 344 -32.63 -16.26 -16.32
N ASN A 345 -33.87 -16.66 -16.61
CA ASN A 345 -34.62 -17.65 -15.81
C ASN A 345 -34.44 -19.09 -16.32
N THR A 346 -33.67 -19.30 -17.40
CA THR A 346 -33.67 -20.55 -18.17
C THR A 346 -32.37 -21.34 -18.00
N LYS A 347 -31.57 -21.02 -16.96
CA LYS A 347 -30.23 -21.61 -16.74
C LYS A 347 -29.42 -21.68 -18.04
N THR A 348 -29.43 -20.60 -18.82
CA THR A 348 -28.67 -20.49 -20.05
C THR A 348 -27.32 -19.86 -19.75
N ILE A 349 -26.24 -20.49 -20.19
CA ILE A 349 -24.87 -20.03 -19.91
C ILE A 349 -24.15 -19.77 -21.23
N TYR A 350 -23.54 -18.60 -21.35
CA TYR A 350 -22.94 -18.08 -22.58
C TYR A 350 -21.44 -18.30 -22.59
N GLY A 351 -20.91 -18.81 -23.70
CA GLY A 351 -19.47 -18.94 -23.93
C GLY A 351 -19.07 -18.35 -25.29
N PRO A 352 -17.77 -18.13 -25.53
CA PRO A 352 -17.30 -17.49 -26.76
C PRO A 352 -17.25 -18.45 -27.97
N TYR A 353 -17.69 -19.71 -27.81
CA TYR A 353 -17.55 -20.79 -28.78
C TYR A 353 -18.90 -21.30 -29.30
N GLY A 354 -18.90 -21.93 -30.47
CA GLY A 354 -20.09 -22.46 -31.15
C GLY A 354 -20.88 -21.42 -31.95
N GLY A 355 -20.27 -20.29 -32.27
CA GLY A 355 -20.85 -19.27 -33.14
C GLY A 355 -20.78 -19.64 -34.62
N PRO A 356 -21.28 -18.76 -35.52
CA PRO A 356 -21.19 -18.97 -36.96
C PRO A 356 -19.74 -19.20 -37.42
N GLY A 357 -19.50 -20.28 -38.17
CA GLY A 357 -18.17 -20.66 -38.66
C GLY A 357 -17.29 -21.41 -37.65
N ASP A 358 -17.82 -21.72 -36.46
CA ASP A 358 -17.10 -22.47 -35.42
C ASP A 358 -17.66 -23.91 -35.25
N THR A 359 -16.89 -24.78 -34.59
CA THR A 359 -17.32 -26.13 -34.23
C THR A 359 -18.53 -26.04 -33.26
N PRO A 360 -19.67 -26.69 -33.57
CA PRO A 360 -20.86 -26.68 -32.72
C PRO A 360 -20.58 -27.15 -31.29
N LEU A 361 -21.32 -26.59 -30.32
CA LEU A 361 -21.22 -27.00 -28.92
C LEU A 361 -21.83 -28.39 -28.71
N PHE A 362 -21.08 -29.28 -28.08
CA PHE A 362 -21.64 -30.52 -27.55
C PHE A 362 -22.25 -30.25 -26.17
N THR A 363 -23.56 -30.03 -26.12
CA THR A 363 -24.24 -29.43 -24.97
C THR A 363 -24.60 -30.42 -23.86
N MET A 364 -24.81 -31.70 -24.19
CA MET A 364 -25.38 -32.70 -23.29
C MET A 364 -24.60 -32.93 -21.99
N PRO A 365 -23.25 -33.01 -21.97
CA PRO A 365 -22.51 -33.22 -20.72
C PRO A 365 -22.81 -32.14 -19.67
N MET A 366 -22.83 -30.87 -20.09
CA MET A 366 -23.10 -29.75 -19.19
C MET A 366 -24.56 -29.74 -18.70
N ILE A 367 -25.51 -29.99 -19.60
CA ILE A 367 -26.94 -30.07 -19.25
C ILE A 367 -27.18 -31.18 -18.23
N MET A 368 -26.64 -32.38 -18.48
CA MET A 368 -26.85 -33.54 -17.60
C MET A 368 -26.18 -33.40 -16.24
N HIS A 369 -25.05 -32.70 -16.16
CA HIS A 369 -24.31 -32.56 -14.92
C HIS A 369 -24.74 -31.34 -14.07
N THR A 370 -25.03 -30.21 -14.72
CA THR A 370 -25.25 -28.92 -14.03
C THR A 370 -26.66 -28.36 -14.23
N GLY A 371 -27.40 -28.87 -15.21
CA GLY A 371 -28.69 -28.32 -15.64
C GLY A 371 -28.59 -27.04 -16.48
N TYR A 372 -27.39 -26.55 -16.79
CA TYR A 372 -27.19 -25.38 -17.64
C TYR A 372 -27.13 -25.74 -19.12
N THR A 373 -27.76 -24.92 -19.96
CA THR A 373 -27.67 -25.02 -21.42
C THR A 373 -26.54 -24.13 -21.94
N PRO A 374 -25.40 -24.68 -22.38
CA PRO A 374 -24.33 -23.89 -22.97
C PRO A 374 -24.74 -23.33 -24.34
N THR A 375 -24.55 -22.03 -24.53
CA THR A 375 -24.96 -21.27 -25.71
C THR A 375 -23.84 -20.34 -26.15
N TYR A 376 -23.70 -20.10 -27.46
CA TYR A 376 -22.78 -19.09 -27.95
C TYR A 376 -23.24 -17.67 -27.53
N GLY A 377 -22.32 -16.87 -27.01
CA GLY A 377 -22.53 -15.46 -26.70
C GLY A 377 -21.33 -14.61 -27.07
N ALA A 378 -21.49 -13.74 -28.06
CA ALA A 378 -20.42 -12.84 -28.51
C ALA A 378 -19.98 -11.85 -27.42
N GLN A 379 -20.92 -11.45 -26.54
CA GLN A 379 -20.69 -10.50 -25.45
C GLN A 379 -19.67 -10.99 -24.42
N ILE A 380 -19.40 -12.30 -24.34
CA ILE A 380 -18.39 -12.86 -23.43
C ILE A 380 -16.98 -12.33 -23.74
N LYS A 381 -16.74 -11.90 -24.98
CA LYS A 381 -15.46 -11.31 -25.43
C LYS A 381 -15.43 -9.77 -25.35
N ASP A 382 -16.55 -9.13 -25.03
CA ASP A 382 -16.74 -7.68 -25.07
C ASP A 382 -16.53 -7.06 -23.68
N SER A 383 -15.78 -5.95 -23.62
CA SER A 383 -15.55 -5.16 -22.40
C SER A 383 -16.85 -4.75 -21.69
N LYS A 384 -17.97 -4.63 -22.43
CA LYS A 384 -19.31 -4.32 -21.89
C LYS A 384 -19.79 -5.33 -20.84
N LEU A 385 -19.31 -6.57 -20.87
CA LEU A 385 -19.60 -7.55 -19.82
C LEU A 385 -18.96 -7.12 -18.50
N CYS A 386 -17.70 -6.69 -18.53
CA CYS A 386 -16.95 -6.22 -17.36
C CYS A 386 -17.54 -4.91 -16.81
N ALA A 387 -18.04 -4.04 -17.68
CA ALA A 387 -18.70 -2.77 -17.33
C ALA A 387 -19.86 -2.93 -16.34
N SER A 388 -20.49 -4.11 -16.31
CA SER A 388 -21.59 -4.40 -15.37
C SER A 388 -21.18 -4.21 -13.90
N CYS A 389 -19.93 -4.51 -13.54
CA CYS A 389 -19.40 -4.31 -12.19
C CYS A 389 -18.25 -3.29 -12.15
N HIS A 390 -17.47 -3.17 -13.23
CA HIS A 390 -16.33 -2.25 -13.35
C HIS A 390 -16.72 -0.88 -13.94
N ASN A 391 -17.94 -0.45 -13.62
CA ASN A 391 -18.40 0.92 -13.72
C ASN A 391 -19.45 1.13 -12.61
N LEU A 392 -18.99 1.57 -11.45
CA LEU A 392 -19.78 1.74 -10.24
C LEU A 392 -19.98 3.23 -9.97
N LYS A 393 -21.24 3.63 -9.95
CA LYS A 393 -21.68 4.90 -9.39
C LYS A 393 -22.40 4.61 -8.08
N THR A 394 -22.33 5.50 -7.10
CA THR A 394 -23.00 5.36 -5.80
C THR A 394 -23.90 6.55 -5.51
N PRO A 395 -25.08 6.31 -4.90
CA PRO A 395 -25.82 7.41 -4.31
C PRO A 395 -24.98 8.05 -3.21
N TYR A 396 -25.08 9.36 -3.05
CA TYR A 396 -24.37 10.08 -2.00
C TYR A 396 -25.34 10.82 -1.08
N VAL A 397 -24.91 11.04 0.16
CA VAL A 397 -25.73 11.60 1.23
C VAL A 397 -25.10 12.83 1.87
N ASP A 398 -25.93 13.66 2.48
CA ASP A 398 -25.47 14.75 3.35
C ASP A 398 -25.01 14.24 4.73
N ALA A 399 -24.51 15.15 5.58
CA ALA A 399 -24.08 14.82 6.94
C ALA A 399 -25.18 14.23 7.85
N THR A 400 -26.46 14.33 7.46
CA THR A 400 -27.59 13.78 8.21
C THR A 400 -28.14 12.48 7.61
N GLY A 401 -27.53 11.97 6.54
CA GLY A 401 -27.93 10.73 5.88
C GLY A 401 -29.01 10.90 4.80
N ASN A 402 -29.38 12.12 4.42
CA ASN A 402 -30.34 12.31 3.32
C ASN A 402 -29.66 12.07 1.97
N VAL A 403 -30.25 11.20 1.15
CA VAL A 403 -29.77 10.94 -0.22
C VAL A 403 -30.01 12.16 -1.10
N LEU A 404 -28.93 12.70 -1.68
CA LEU A 404 -28.93 13.90 -2.51
C LEU A 404 -28.95 13.59 -4.01
N SER A 405 -28.44 12.42 -4.42
CA SER A 405 -28.52 11.97 -5.81
C SER A 405 -29.97 11.64 -6.20
N THR A 406 -30.47 12.22 -7.28
CA THR A 406 -31.87 12.04 -7.73
C THR A 406 -32.02 11.06 -8.90
N THR A 407 -30.96 10.84 -9.67
CA THR A 407 -30.92 9.90 -10.81
C THR A 407 -29.58 9.15 -10.87
N PRO A 408 -29.49 8.00 -11.57
CA PRO A 408 -28.23 7.29 -11.77
C PRO A 408 -27.12 8.14 -12.39
N GLU A 409 -27.47 9.10 -13.24
CA GLU A 409 -26.52 10.04 -13.86
C GLU A 409 -25.93 11.01 -12.82
N SER A 410 -26.72 11.38 -11.81
CA SER A 410 -26.29 12.27 -10.71
C SER A 410 -25.55 11.55 -9.57
N GLU A 411 -25.49 10.21 -9.59
CA GLU A 411 -24.71 9.44 -8.60
C GLU A 411 -23.21 9.73 -8.73
N PHE A 412 -22.46 9.56 -7.64
CA PHE A 412 -21.02 9.78 -7.62
C PHE A 412 -20.29 8.64 -8.36
N PRO A 413 -19.39 8.92 -9.31
CA PRO A 413 -18.63 7.91 -10.05
C PRO A 413 -17.48 7.30 -9.22
N GLU A 414 -17.80 6.45 -8.23
CA GLU A 414 -16.83 5.82 -7.33
C GLU A 414 -15.75 5.01 -8.08
N GLN A 415 -16.13 4.24 -9.09
CA GLN A 415 -15.19 3.42 -9.88
C GLN A 415 -15.57 3.43 -11.35
N THR A 416 -14.71 3.99 -12.20
CA THR A 416 -14.98 4.15 -13.64
C THR A 416 -13.99 3.49 -14.62
N PRO A 417 -13.37 2.32 -14.36
CA PRO A 417 -12.40 1.72 -15.31
C PRO A 417 -12.93 1.55 -16.73
N TYR A 418 -14.20 1.15 -16.89
CA TYR A 418 -14.78 0.99 -18.22
C TYR A 418 -14.92 2.32 -18.96
N MET A 419 -15.48 3.35 -18.32
CA MET A 419 -15.64 4.66 -18.95
C MET A 419 -14.28 5.33 -19.22
N GLU A 420 -13.28 5.13 -18.36
CA GLU A 420 -11.91 5.56 -18.61
C GLU A 420 -11.33 4.85 -19.85
N TRP A 421 -11.62 3.55 -20.03
CA TRP A 421 -11.21 2.79 -21.21
C TRP A 421 -11.92 3.19 -22.50
N GLU A 422 -13.19 3.58 -22.43
CA GLU A 422 -13.92 4.11 -23.58
C GLU A 422 -13.30 5.41 -24.11
N GLN A 423 -12.57 6.15 -23.27
CA GLN A 423 -11.86 7.37 -23.68
C GLN A 423 -10.45 7.11 -24.23
N SER A 424 -9.96 5.88 -24.24
CA SER A 424 -8.58 5.57 -24.69
C SER A 424 -8.52 5.00 -26.09
N SER A 425 -7.33 4.97 -26.66
CA SER A 425 -7.06 4.29 -27.94
C SER A 425 -7.26 2.78 -27.86
N PHE A 426 -7.39 2.19 -26.67
CA PHE A 426 -7.55 0.75 -26.50
C PHE A 426 -8.93 0.25 -26.92
N VAL A 427 -9.94 1.12 -26.99
CA VAL A 427 -11.30 0.76 -27.42
C VAL A 427 -11.31 0.03 -28.78
N SER A 428 -10.40 0.40 -29.69
CA SER A 428 -10.24 -0.23 -31.01
C SER A 428 -9.14 -1.29 -31.07
N GLN A 429 -8.36 -1.49 -30.01
CA GLN A 429 -7.18 -2.37 -30.01
C GLN A 429 -7.38 -3.63 -29.19
N LYS A 430 -7.92 -3.51 -27.96
CA LYS A 430 -7.95 -4.62 -27.01
C LYS A 430 -9.07 -4.45 -25.99
N SER A 431 -9.89 -5.49 -25.83
CA SER A 431 -10.93 -5.53 -24.80
C SER A 431 -10.34 -5.76 -23.40
N CYS A 432 -11.14 -5.53 -22.35
CA CYS A 432 -10.77 -5.83 -20.97
C CYS A 432 -10.25 -7.28 -20.84
N GLN A 433 -10.99 -8.24 -21.39
CA GLN A 433 -10.61 -9.65 -21.40
C GLN A 433 -9.34 -9.89 -22.22
N GLY A 434 -9.07 -9.09 -23.25
CA GLY A 434 -7.84 -9.19 -24.02
C GLY A 434 -6.60 -8.92 -23.17
N CYS A 435 -6.68 -7.98 -22.22
CA CYS A 435 -5.57 -7.62 -21.33
C CYS A 435 -5.54 -8.46 -20.05
N HIS A 436 -6.69 -8.68 -19.40
CA HIS A 436 -6.77 -9.26 -18.06
C HIS A 436 -6.98 -10.77 -18.05
N MET A 437 -7.13 -11.41 -19.21
CA MET A 437 -7.19 -12.87 -19.34
C MET A 437 -6.13 -13.33 -20.33
N SER A 438 -5.08 -13.98 -19.83
CA SER A 438 -3.99 -14.50 -20.65
C SER A 438 -4.49 -15.47 -21.72
N ARG A 439 -3.77 -15.56 -22.85
CA ARG A 439 -4.18 -16.37 -24.01
C ARG A 439 -3.24 -17.54 -24.25
N THR A 440 -3.82 -18.69 -24.61
CA THR A 440 -3.08 -19.90 -25.00
C THR A 440 -3.86 -20.70 -26.06
N ASP A 441 -3.18 -21.67 -26.68
CA ASP A 441 -3.68 -22.42 -27.84
C ASP A 441 -3.77 -23.93 -27.58
N GLY A 442 -4.60 -24.60 -28.38
CA GLY A 442 -4.73 -26.06 -28.33
C GLY A 442 -5.37 -26.61 -27.06
N VAL A 443 -6.34 -25.90 -26.47
CA VAL A 443 -7.02 -26.31 -25.24
C VAL A 443 -8.32 -27.07 -25.56
N LYS A 444 -8.56 -28.21 -24.90
CA LYS A 444 -9.92 -28.81 -24.87
C LYS A 444 -10.75 -28.08 -23.83
N ILE A 445 -11.98 -27.69 -24.16
CA ILE A 445 -12.80 -26.91 -23.22
C ILE A 445 -13.42 -27.73 -22.08
N SER A 446 -13.27 -29.05 -22.14
CA SER A 446 -13.77 -29.98 -21.14
C SER A 446 -12.90 -31.24 -21.14
N THR A 447 -12.62 -31.77 -19.95
CA THR A 447 -12.03 -33.11 -19.76
C THR A 447 -13.03 -34.24 -20.03
N MET A 448 -14.32 -33.91 -20.04
CA MET A 448 -15.42 -34.84 -20.26
C MET A 448 -16.10 -34.63 -21.61
N GLY A 449 -16.51 -35.73 -22.25
CA GLY A 449 -17.21 -35.71 -23.53
C GLY A 449 -16.31 -35.37 -24.73
N MET A 450 -16.92 -35.27 -25.92
CA MET A 450 -16.20 -34.90 -27.13
C MET A 450 -16.06 -33.38 -27.22
N SER A 451 -14.83 -32.88 -27.17
CA SER A 451 -14.49 -31.48 -27.48
C SER A 451 -13.30 -31.42 -28.42
N GLY A 452 -13.41 -30.57 -29.46
CA GLY A 452 -12.27 -30.17 -30.28
C GLY A 452 -11.29 -29.28 -29.51
N LEU A 453 -10.08 -29.13 -30.05
CA LEU A 453 -9.07 -28.19 -29.55
C LEU A 453 -9.46 -26.75 -29.93
N ARG A 454 -9.17 -25.80 -29.04
CA ARG A 454 -9.50 -24.39 -29.18
C ARG A 454 -8.24 -23.55 -29.05
N ASN A 455 -8.06 -22.63 -29.98
CA ASN A 455 -7.02 -21.60 -29.93
C ASN A 455 -7.58 -20.32 -29.31
N ASN A 456 -6.68 -19.43 -28.88
CA ASN A 456 -6.97 -18.18 -28.22
C ASN A 456 -7.86 -18.35 -26.97
N PHE A 457 -7.64 -19.45 -26.24
CA PHE A 457 -8.32 -19.77 -25.00
C PHE A 457 -8.00 -18.73 -23.93
N ALA A 458 -9.04 -18.25 -23.22
CA ALA A 458 -8.90 -17.27 -22.17
C ALA A 458 -8.62 -17.97 -20.83
N ILE A 459 -7.41 -17.83 -20.33
CA ILE A 459 -7.03 -18.27 -18.98
C ILE A 459 -7.75 -17.37 -17.98
N HIS A 460 -8.35 -17.97 -16.94
CA HIS A 460 -9.13 -17.24 -15.94
C HIS A 460 -8.23 -16.71 -14.80
N ASP A 461 -7.05 -16.20 -15.16
CA ASP A 461 -6.10 -15.61 -14.23
C ASP A 461 -6.54 -14.23 -13.74
N LEU A 462 -7.31 -13.48 -14.55
CA LEU A 462 -8.10 -12.29 -14.16
C LEU A 462 -7.29 -11.31 -13.31
N VAL A 463 -6.05 -11.05 -13.73
CA VAL A 463 -5.06 -10.31 -12.95
C VAL A 463 -5.44 -8.84 -12.82
N GLY A 464 -5.17 -8.28 -11.64
CA GLY A 464 -5.39 -6.87 -11.31
C GLY A 464 -4.33 -6.38 -10.33
N ALA A 465 -4.39 -5.10 -9.94
CA ALA A 465 -3.29 -4.45 -9.20
C ALA A 465 -3.22 -4.78 -7.69
N ASN A 466 -4.17 -5.56 -7.15
CA ASN A 466 -4.36 -5.67 -5.69
C ASN A 466 -3.48 -6.73 -5.03
N LYS A 467 -2.15 -6.56 -5.14
CA LYS A 467 -1.17 -7.48 -4.54
C LYS A 467 -1.31 -7.57 -3.01
N LEU A 468 -1.65 -6.46 -2.35
CA LEU A 468 -1.88 -6.40 -0.90
C LEU A 468 -3.01 -7.33 -0.45
N MET A 469 -4.19 -7.28 -1.09
CA MET A 469 -5.29 -8.16 -0.68
C MET A 469 -5.00 -9.63 -1.02
N LEU A 470 -4.33 -9.92 -2.13
CA LEU A 470 -3.93 -11.30 -2.45
C LEU A 470 -2.99 -11.87 -1.39
N ASP A 471 -2.04 -11.07 -0.88
CA ASP A 471 -1.15 -11.45 0.22
C ASP A 471 -1.91 -11.68 1.53
N ILE A 472 -2.83 -10.77 1.89
CA ILE A 472 -3.67 -10.89 3.08
C ILE A 472 -4.56 -12.14 3.00
N LEU A 473 -5.21 -12.39 1.88
CA LEU A 473 -6.04 -13.58 1.66
C LEU A 473 -5.21 -14.87 1.78
N ASN A 474 -3.99 -14.87 1.23
CA ASN A 474 -3.10 -16.02 1.29
C ASN A 474 -2.56 -16.30 2.71
N SER A 475 -2.28 -15.24 3.47
CA SER A 475 -1.71 -15.35 4.82
C SER A 475 -2.76 -15.64 5.89
N ASN A 476 -4.03 -15.34 5.62
CA ASN A 476 -5.12 -15.41 6.60
C ASN A 476 -6.24 -16.38 6.16
N LYS A 477 -5.89 -17.46 5.45
CA LYS A 477 -6.88 -18.34 4.81
C LYS A 477 -7.94 -18.88 5.76
N THR A 478 -7.51 -19.39 6.92
CA THR A 478 -8.44 -19.93 7.93
C THR A 478 -9.38 -18.85 8.45
N GLN A 479 -8.85 -17.65 8.75
CA GLN A 479 -9.67 -16.56 9.28
C GLN A 479 -10.70 -16.07 8.27
N LEU A 480 -10.35 -16.06 6.98
CA LEU A 480 -11.18 -15.51 5.90
C LEU A 480 -11.99 -16.57 5.13
N GLY A 481 -11.91 -17.85 5.52
CA GLY A 481 -12.60 -18.94 4.84
C GLY A 481 -12.10 -19.18 3.41
N VAL A 482 -10.83 -18.90 3.11
CA VAL A 482 -10.25 -19.02 1.76
C VAL A 482 -9.92 -20.47 1.44
N LEU A 483 -10.40 -20.95 0.29
CA LEU A 483 -10.21 -22.34 -0.16
C LEU A 483 -9.00 -22.54 -1.08
N SER A 484 -8.57 -21.50 -1.80
CA SER A 484 -7.55 -21.66 -2.84
C SER A 484 -6.13 -21.76 -2.28
N ASN A 485 -5.31 -22.57 -2.96
CA ASN A 485 -3.87 -22.68 -2.71
C ASN A 485 -3.01 -22.04 -3.81
N ASN A 486 -3.62 -21.42 -4.82
CA ASN A 486 -2.89 -20.92 -5.99
C ASN A 486 -2.46 -19.44 -5.91
N PHE A 487 -2.58 -18.81 -4.74
CA PHE A 487 -2.20 -17.39 -4.57
C PHE A 487 -0.76 -17.05 -4.96
N PRO A 488 0.28 -17.86 -4.66
CA PRO A 488 1.64 -17.53 -5.08
C PRO A 488 1.78 -17.32 -6.59
N GLU A 489 1.09 -18.13 -7.41
CA GLU A 489 1.08 -17.97 -8.86
C GLU A 489 0.36 -16.67 -9.28
N THR A 490 -0.81 -16.41 -8.72
CA THR A 490 -1.61 -15.20 -9.02
C THR A 490 -0.92 -13.91 -8.57
N ILE A 491 -0.23 -13.93 -7.43
CA ILE A 491 0.62 -12.82 -6.96
C ILE A 491 1.78 -12.58 -7.92
N ALA A 492 2.44 -13.64 -8.41
CA ALA A 492 3.52 -13.51 -9.39
C ALA A 492 3.02 -12.92 -10.73
N LYS A 493 1.88 -13.40 -11.24
CA LYS A 493 1.26 -12.84 -12.45
C LYS A 493 0.85 -11.37 -12.24
N THR A 494 0.34 -11.02 -11.06
CA THR A 494 0.01 -9.65 -10.66
C THR A 494 1.24 -8.74 -10.64
N ASP A 495 2.37 -9.21 -10.11
CA ASP A 495 3.63 -8.47 -10.08
C ASP A 495 4.16 -8.16 -11.49
N VAL A 496 4.10 -9.14 -12.40
CA VAL A 496 4.44 -8.96 -13.82
C VAL A 496 3.51 -7.94 -14.48
N MET A 497 2.20 -8.03 -14.24
CA MET A 497 1.22 -7.07 -14.77
C MET A 497 1.50 -5.64 -14.27
N LEU A 498 1.72 -5.46 -12.97
CA LEU A 498 2.06 -4.17 -12.36
C LEU A 498 3.31 -3.56 -12.99
N LYS A 499 4.39 -4.34 -13.13
CA LYS A 499 5.65 -3.89 -13.75
C LYS A 499 5.54 -3.56 -15.23
N SER A 500 4.48 -4.02 -15.89
CA SER A 500 4.20 -3.70 -17.29
C SER A 500 3.37 -2.43 -17.48
N ALA A 501 2.77 -1.88 -16.40
CA ALA A 501 1.74 -0.84 -16.47
C ALA A 501 2.28 0.57 -16.77
N ALA A 502 3.57 0.81 -16.56
CA ALA A 502 4.19 2.11 -16.78
C ALA A 502 5.67 2.01 -17.10
N THR A 503 6.24 3.11 -17.59
CA THR A 503 7.68 3.32 -17.67
C THR A 503 8.05 4.67 -17.07
N VAL A 504 9.26 4.78 -16.52
CA VAL A 504 9.89 6.04 -16.09
C VAL A 504 11.09 6.28 -16.99
N GLY A 505 11.19 7.48 -17.55
CA GLY A 505 12.32 7.91 -18.37
C GLY A 505 12.82 9.29 -17.94
N VAL A 506 14.06 9.60 -18.33
CA VAL A 506 14.63 10.94 -18.18
C VAL A 506 14.72 11.55 -19.57
N ILE A 507 14.11 12.70 -19.78
CA ILE A 507 14.04 13.35 -21.09
C ILE A 507 14.92 14.58 -21.19
N GLU A 508 15.26 15.19 -20.06
CA GLU A 508 16.14 16.34 -20.00
C GLU A 508 17.00 16.29 -18.74
N GLN A 509 18.24 16.76 -18.88
CA GLN A 509 19.18 16.94 -17.78
C GLN A 509 20.08 18.14 -18.09
N ARG A 510 20.23 19.05 -17.12
CA ARG A 510 21.05 20.25 -17.24
C ARG A 510 22.04 20.34 -16.07
N SER A 511 23.27 20.72 -16.39
CA SER A 511 24.28 21.02 -15.38
C SER A 511 24.10 22.45 -14.88
N MET A 512 23.81 22.61 -13.59
CA MET A 512 23.61 23.91 -12.97
C MET A 512 24.62 24.13 -11.83
N PRO A 513 25.05 25.39 -11.58
CA PRO A 513 25.84 25.71 -10.39
C PRO A 513 25.11 25.31 -9.10
N ASN A 514 25.73 24.46 -8.29
CA ASN A 514 25.20 24.00 -7.01
C ASN A 514 23.78 23.38 -7.06
N ALA A 515 23.34 22.89 -8.22
CA ALA A 515 22.01 22.31 -8.38
C ALA A 515 21.98 21.18 -9.43
N LEU A 516 21.05 20.25 -9.22
CA LEU A 516 20.62 19.28 -10.23
C LEU A 516 19.34 19.79 -10.90
N ASP A 517 19.29 19.72 -12.22
CA ASP A 517 18.10 20.04 -13.02
C ASP A 517 17.85 18.88 -14.00
N PHE A 518 16.72 18.21 -13.88
CA PHE A 518 16.32 17.12 -14.77
C PHE A 518 14.80 17.00 -14.88
N THR A 519 14.33 16.42 -15.98
CA THR A 519 12.90 16.19 -16.20
C THR A 519 12.63 14.71 -16.39
N LEU A 520 11.74 14.18 -15.55
CA LEU A 520 11.22 12.83 -15.66
C LEU A 520 10.01 12.80 -16.60
N GLN A 521 9.87 11.72 -17.38
CA GLN A 521 8.66 11.40 -18.11
C GLN A 521 8.10 10.07 -17.59
N ILE A 522 6.86 10.10 -17.12
CA ILE A 522 6.12 8.92 -16.68
C ILE A 522 5.15 8.54 -17.79
N ASN A 523 5.26 7.34 -18.35
CA ASN A 523 4.35 6.87 -19.41
C ASN A 523 3.45 5.76 -18.87
N SER A 524 2.15 5.84 -19.19
CA SER A 524 1.19 4.77 -18.96
C SER A 524 1.07 3.86 -20.17
N THR A 525 1.05 2.55 -19.93
CA THR A 525 0.75 1.53 -20.95
C THR A 525 -0.66 0.97 -20.78
N THR A 526 -1.45 1.49 -19.84
CA THR A 526 -2.78 0.98 -19.51
C THR A 526 -3.85 1.53 -20.43
N GLY A 527 -4.92 0.77 -20.62
CA GLY A 527 -6.08 1.20 -21.41
C GLY A 527 -7.08 2.06 -20.66
N HIS A 528 -6.87 2.33 -19.38
CA HIS A 528 -7.66 3.17 -18.46
C HIS A 528 -6.70 4.04 -17.64
N LYS A 529 -7.15 4.90 -16.72
CA LYS A 529 -6.22 5.71 -15.90
C LYS A 529 -5.32 4.82 -15.04
N LEU A 530 -4.15 5.31 -14.67
CA LEU A 530 -3.19 4.63 -13.80
C LEU A 530 -2.97 5.46 -12.50
N PRO A 531 -3.35 4.93 -11.33
CA PRO A 531 -4.19 3.74 -11.11
C PRO A 531 -5.69 3.97 -11.44
N THR A 532 -6.43 2.90 -11.72
CA THR A 532 -7.90 2.95 -11.97
C THR A 532 -8.70 2.35 -10.80
N ALA A 533 -10.02 2.52 -10.85
CA ALA A 533 -11.04 2.00 -9.94
C ALA A 533 -11.06 2.70 -8.58
N TYR A 534 -11.03 1.91 -7.51
CA TYR A 534 -11.35 2.35 -6.16
C TYR A 534 -10.45 3.51 -5.68
N PRO A 535 -11.01 4.62 -5.15
CA PRO A 535 -10.27 5.86 -4.86
C PRO A 535 -9.16 5.77 -3.81
N SER A 536 -9.04 4.65 -3.08
CA SER A 536 -7.91 4.46 -2.15
C SER A 536 -6.56 4.22 -2.83
N ARG A 537 -6.55 4.02 -4.16
CA ARG A 537 -5.36 3.64 -4.92
C ARG A 537 -4.61 4.88 -5.37
N ARG A 538 -3.28 4.83 -5.29
CA ARG A 538 -2.39 5.91 -5.74
C ARG A 538 -1.08 5.39 -6.32
N ALA A 539 -0.42 6.22 -7.12
CA ALA A 539 0.97 6.03 -7.53
C ALA A 539 1.82 7.23 -7.12
N ILE A 540 2.99 6.98 -6.56
CA ILE A 540 3.91 7.96 -5.99
C ILE A 540 5.20 7.95 -6.80
N VAL A 541 5.73 9.12 -7.13
CA VAL A 541 7.09 9.25 -7.67
C VAL A 541 8.06 9.41 -6.51
N HIS A 542 8.84 8.37 -6.23
CA HIS A 542 9.90 8.35 -5.21
C HIS A 542 11.24 8.64 -5.88
N VAL A 543 11.94 9.68 -5.45
CA VAL A 543 13.24 10.07 -6.02
C VAL A 543 14.30 10.12 -4.93
N THR A 544 15.43 9.48 -5.19
CA THR A 544 16.60 9.48 -4.30
C THR A 544 17.82 9.96 -5.07
N VAL A 545 18.57 10.90 -4.48
CA VAL A 545 19.87 11.36 -4.97
C VAL A 545 20.96 10.87 -4.03
N THR A 546 21.94 10.14 -4.56
CA THR A 546 23.09 9.66 -3.79
C THR A 546 24.40 10.27 -4.28
N ASN A 547 25.31 10.57 -3.36
CA ASN A 547 26.65 11.05 -3.69
C ASN A 547 27.59 9.88 -4.09
N ALA A 548 28.85 10.21 -4.45
CA ALA A 548 29.86 9.21 -4.81
C ALA A 548 30.24 8.22 -3.69
N GLN A 549 29.81 8.46 -2.44
CA GLN A 549 29.97 7.56 -1.30
C GLN A 549 28.71 6.71 -1.04
N ASN A 550 27.74 6.72 -1.97
CA ASN A 550 26.43 6.06 -1.86
C ASN A 550 25.60 6.55 -0.66
N GLN A 551 25.82 7.79 -0.20
CA GLN A 551 24.99 8.41 0.84
C GLN A 551 23.85 9.18 0.18
N ILE A 552 22.64 9.02 0.70
CA ILE A 552 21.47 9.81 0.29
C ILE A 552 21.72 11.26 0.74
N VAL A 553 21.70 12.18 -0.21
CA VAL A 553 21.86 13.63 0.02
C VAL A 553 20.57 14.41 -0.23
N TRP A 554 19.61 13.79 -0.91
CA TRP A 554 18.28 14.33 -1.14
C TRP A 554 17.31 13.18 -1.41
N GLU A 555 16.12 13.21 -0.81
CA GLU A 555 15.08 12.19 -1.02
C GLU A 555 13.67 12.77 -0.92
N SER A 556 12.79 12.41 -1.86
CA SER A 556 11.38 12.83 -1.86
C SER A 556 10.47 11.64 -2.15
N GLY A 557 9.36 11.53 -1.42
CA GLY A 557 8.36 10.47 -1.60
C GLY A 557 8.78 9.12 -1.01
N LYS A 558 9.60 9.12 0.06
CA LYS A 558 10.06 7.90 0.72
C LYS A 558 8.89 7.14 1.34
N VAL A 559 8.73 5.88 0.93
CA VAL A 559 7.65 5.01 1.41
C VAL A 559 8.12 4.21 2.63
N ASN A 560 7.42 4.37 3.75
CA ASN A 560 7.68 3.67 5.00
C ASN A 560 7.03 2.27 5.05
N ALA A 561 7.50 1.44 5.98
CA ALA A 561 7.02 0.06 6.15
C ALA A 561 5.55 -0.04 6.58
N ASP A 562 5.01 1.01 7.22
CA ASP A 562 3.60 1.13 7.59
C ASP A 562 2.70 1.61 6.43
N GLY A 563 3.30 1.96 5.29
CA GLY A 563 2.62 2.45 4.10
C GLY A 563 2.48 3.97 4.03
N SER A 564 2.89 4.72 5.05
CA SER A 564 3.01 6.18 4.97
C SER A 564 4.09 6.61 3.99
N VAL A 565 3.95 7.81 3.42
CA VAL A 565 4.92 8.41 2.51
C VAL A 565 5.39 9.74 3.09
N GLU A 566 6.70 9.88 3.34
CA GLU A 566 7.28 11.12 3.85
C GLU A 566 7.07 12.26 2.84
N GLY A 567 6.56 13.40 3.33
CA GLY A 567 6.28 14.59 2.51
C GLY A 567 4.92 14.59 1.81
N VAL A 568 4.04 13.60 2.04
CA VAL A 568 2.69 13.61 1.47
C VAL A 568 1.70 14.19 2.49
N ASP A 569 1.12 15.36 2.18
CA ASP A 569 0.19 16.10 3.04
C ASP A 569 -0.98 15.25 3.57
N ALA A 570 -1.52 14.35 2.75
CA ALA A 570 -2.65 13.50 3.12
C ALA A 570 -2.27 12.43 4.17
N ASP A 571 -1.00 12.04 4.21
CA ASP A 571 -0.50 11.02 5.15
C ASP A 571 -0.22 11.62 6.54
N ASP A 572 0.02 12.93 6.61
CA ASP A 572 0.17 13.67 7.87
C ASP A 572 -1.17 14.23 8.39
N ASN A 573 -2.04 14.68 7.47
CA ASN A 573 -3.37 15.19 7.77
C ASN A 573 -4.35 14.83 6.66
N GLY A 574 -5.27 13.90 6.93
CA GLY A 574 -6.26 13.43 5.95
C GLY A 574 -7.26 14.49 5.44
N ASN A 575 -7.18 15.75 5.87
CA ASN A 575 -7.96 16.86 5.32
C ASN A 575 -7.21 17.64 4.22
N THR A 576 -5.92 17.39 4.06
CA THR A 576 -5.03 18.02 3.06
C THR A 576 -4.56 16.98 2.05
N PHE A 577 -4.05 17.43 0.90
CA PHE A 577 -3.55 16.55 -0.14
C PHE A 577 -2.61 17.31 -1.08
N GLU A 578 -1.64 16.60 -1.65
CA GLU A 578 -0.68 17.16 -2.59
C GLU A 578 -1.39 17.75 -3.82
N PRO A 579 -0.97 18.92 -4.34
CA PRO A 579 -1.34 19.35 -5.68
C PRO A 579 -0.74 18.41 -6.73
N HIS A 580 -1.00 18.72 -8.00
CA HIS A 580 -0.20 18.16 -9.09
C HIS A 580 0.99 19.09 -9.33
N TYR A 581 2.20 18.54 -9.30
CA TYR A 581 3.44 19.28 -9.52
C TYR A 581 3.91 19.12 -10.96
N ASP A 582 4.10 20.25 -11.63
CA ASP A 582 4.89 20.37 -12.87
C ASP A 582 6.39 20.49 -12.53
N GLN A 583 6.71 21.10 -11.38
CA GLN A 583 8.06 21.28 -10.87
C GLN A 583 8.17 20.94 -9.38
N ILE A 584 9.23 20.21 -9.02
CA ILE A 584 9.62 19.83 -7.66
C ILE A 584 10.99 20.44 -7.32
N THR A 585 11.07 21.09 -6.17
CA THR A 585 12.26 21.83 -5.70
C THR A 585 12.68 21.48 -4.27
N ALA A 586 11.81 20.81 -3.52
CA ALA A 586 12.00 20.46 -2.12
C ALA A 586 11.58 19.01 -1.84
N GLU A 587 12.11 18.42 -0.77
CA GLU A 587 11.88 17.01 -0.41
C GLU A 587 10.41 16.71 -0.06
N ASP A 588 9.73 17.70 0.52
CA ASP A 588 8.31 17.67 0.91
C ASP A 588 7.34 17.91 -0.25
N GLN A 589 7.84 18.14 -1.48
CA GLN A 589 6.99 18.22 -2.68
C GLN A 589 6.96 16.87 -3.38
N VAL A 590 5.90 16.10 -3.17
CA VAL A 590 5.80 14.72 -3.67
C VAL A 590 4.76 14.62 -4.78
N GLN A 591 5.15 14.16 -5.98
CA GLN A 591 4.18 13.88 -7.03
C GLN A 591 3.38 12.61 -6.70
N VAL A 592 2.09 12.79 -6.41
CA VAL A 592 1.13 11.72 -6.15
C VAL A 592 0.01 11.74 -7.18
N TYR A 593 -0.13 10.64 -7.92
CA TYR A 593 -1.22 10.36 -8.86
C TYR A 593 -2.35 9.61 -8.16
N GLU A 594 -3.43 10.31 -7.86
CA GLU A 594 -4.54 9.79 -7.06
C GLU A 594 -5.86 10.52 -7.35
N ALA A 595 -6.95 9.96 -6.83
CA ALA A 595 -8.24 10.62 -6.80
C ALA A 595 -8.59 10.98 -5.35
N ILE A 596 -8.95 12.24 -5.10
CA ILE A 596 -9.38 12.74 -3.80
C ILE A 596 -10.88 13.02 -3.87
N MET A 597 -11.66 12.35 -3.03
CA MET A 597 -13.11 12.54 -2.98
C MET A 597 -13.47 13.73 -2.10
N GLY A 598 -14.42 14.54 -2.58
CA GLY A 598 -15.05 15.63 -1.84
C GLY A 598 -16.48 15.29 -1.46
N ASN A 599 -16.90 15.70 -0.27
CA ASN A 599 -18.28 15.61 0.18
C ASN A 599 -19.18 16.72 -0.38
N ASN A 600 -20.44 16.76 0.03
CA ASN A 600 -21.39 17.79 -0.41
C ASN A 600 -21.10 19.20 0.12
N GLU A 601 -20.24 19.31 1.14
CA GLU A 601 -19.70 20.55 1.69
C GLU A 601 -18.38 21.00 1.04
N GLY A 602 -17.80 20.18 0.14
CA GLY A 602 -16.52 20.45 -0.53
C GLY A 602 -15.28 20.07 0.30
N GLU A 603 -15.45 19.30 1.37
CA GLU A 603 -14.37 18.82 2.24
C GLU A 603 -13.92 17.43 1.79
N VAL A 604 -12.66 17.08 2.08
CA VAL A 604 -12.13 15.72 1.82
C VAL A 604 -12.94 14.69 2.59
N THR A 605 -13.27 13.57 1.93
CA THR A 605 -13.95 12.44 2.58
C THR A 605 -13.35 11.11 2.14
N TYR A 606 -13.22 10.18 3.09
CA TYR A 606 -12.93 8.77 2.83
C TYR A 606 -14.16 7.87 3.06
N THR A 607 -15.28 8.46 3.50
CA THR A 607 -16.59 7.78 3.57
C THR A 607 -17.21 7.75 2.17
N LEU A 608 -17.46 6.55 1.64
CA LEU A 608 -17.85 6.35 0.24
C LEU A 608 -19.19 6.99 -0.06
N LEU A 609 -20.17 6.81 0.81
CA LEU A 609 -21.51 7.40 0.62
C LEU A 609 -21.53 8.92 0.82
N ARG A 610 -20.44 9.52 1.32
CA ARG A 610 -20.30 10.99 1.35
C ARG A 610 -19.63 11.53 0.09
N GLY A 611 -18.96 10.69 -0.71
CA GLY A 611 -18.32 11.12 -1.95
C GLY A 611 -19.35 11.67 -2.95
N LYS A 612 -19.20 12.92 -3.36
CA LYS A 612 -20.07 13.61 -4.33
C LYS A 612 -19.31 13.99 -5.59
N GLU A 613 -18.06 14.40 -5.44
CA GLU A 613 -17.21 14.86 -6.52
C GLU A 613 -15.74 14.52 -6.25
N TYR A 614 -14.89 14.68 -7.27
CA TYR A 614 -13.46 14.65 -7.08
C TYR A 614 -12.95 16.07 -6.85
N LEU A 615 -12.20 16.30 -5.77
CA LEU A 615 -11.45 17.54 -5.52
C LEU A 615 -10.14 17.57 -6.32
N LYS A 616 -9.58 16.38 -6.56
CA LYS A 616 -8.40 16.12 -7.39
C LYS A 616 -8.60 14.77 -8.09
N ASP A 617 -8.27 14.71 -9.38
CA ASP A 617 -8.05 13.45 -10.11
C ASP A 617 -7.01 13.73 -11.19
N ASN A 618 -5.75 13.47 -10.83
CA ASN A 618 -4.59 13.58 -11.71
C ASN A 618 -4.01 12.21 -12.07
N ARG A 619 -4.77 11.11 -11.89
CA ARG A 619 -4.30 9.76 -12.23
C ARG A 619 -3.88 9.71 -13.69
N ILE A 620 -2.73 9.10 -13.98
CA ILE A 620 -2.07 9.19 -15.29
C ILE A 620 -3.03 8.69 -16.37
N LEU A 621 -3.19 9.46 -17.43
CA LEU A 621 -4.16 9.19 -18.49
C LEU A 621 -3.70 8.02 -19.37
N PRO A 622 -4.62 7.19 -19.90
CA PRO A 622 -4.26 6.21 -20.92
C PRO A 622 -3.98 6.90 -22.27
N PRO A 623 -3.22 6.27 -23.18
CA PRO A 623 -3.02 6.78 -24.53
C PRO A 623 -4.36 7.02 -25.27
N GLY A 624 -4.46 8.12 -26.01
CA GLY A 624 -5.67 8.54 -26.75
C GLY A 624 -6.70 9.31 -25.91
N PHE A 625 -6.51 9.47 -24.60
CA PHE A 625 -7.44 10.16 -23.71
C PHE A 625 -7.41 11.68 -23.90
N ASN A 626 -8.52 12.26 -24.37
CA ASN A 626 -8.64 13.71 -24.48
C ASN A 626 -9.15 14.34 -23.18
N LYS A 627 -8.27 14.95 -22.39
CA LYS A 627 -8.64 15.57 -21.10
C LYS A 627 -9.59 16.77 -21.20
N VAL A 628 -9.70 17.41 -22.37
CA VAL A 628 -10.59 18.56 -22.59
C VAL A 628 -12.02 18.12 -22.87
N SER A 629 -12.19 17.05 -23.65
CA SER A 629 -13.51 16.55 -24.05
C SER A 629 -14.03 15.37 -23.21
N ALA A 630 -13.24 14.91 -22.24
CA ALA A 630 -13.60 13.77 -21.39
C ALA A 630 -14.94 14.02 -20.66
N PRO A 631 -15.82 13.00 -20.56
CA PRO A 631 -17.05 13.09 -19.79
C PRO A 631 -16.81 13.46 -18.33
N ALA A 632 -17.79 14.12 -17.71
CA ALA A 632 -17.69 14.60 -16.33
C ALA A 632 -17.29 13.51 -15.33
N ASP A 633 -17.74 12.27 -15.53
CA ASP A 633 -17.48 11.12 -14.64
C ASP A 633 -16.01 10.66 -14.62
N VAL A 634 -15.21 11.01 -15.64
CA VAL A 634 -13.82 10.55 -15.79
C VAL A 634 -12.83 11.69 -16.07
N ARG A 635 -13.29 12.94 -16.02
CA ARG A 635 -12.45 14.12 -16.34
C ARG A 635 -11.24 14.23 -15.42
N VAL A 636 -10.25 14.99 -15.85
CA VAL A 636 -9.15 15.44 -15.00
C VAL A 636 -9.66 16.55 -14.08
N VAL A 637 -9.27 16.52 -12.80
CA VAL A 637 -9.66 17.54 -11.82
C VAL A 637 -8.42 18.04 -11.06
N GLY A 638 -8.35 19.35 -10.83
CA GLY A 638 -7.21 20.01 -10.19
C GLY A 638 -6.19 20.55 -11.20
N ALA A 639 -4.98 20.86 -10.72
CA ALA A 639 -3.95 21.56 -11.49
C ALA A 639 -3.50 20.82 -12.77
N ALA A 640 -3.58 19.48 -12.79
CA ALA A 640 -3.26 18.65 -13.97
C ALA A 640 -4.11 18.96 -15.21
N LEU A 641 -5.30 19.55 -15.04
CA LEU A 641 -6.16 19.93 -16.16
C LEU A 641 -5.51 21.04 -17.00
N SER A 642 -4.89 22.02 -16.35
CA SER A 642 -4.21 23.17 -16.98
C SER A 642 -2.75 22.91 -17.33
N ASP A 643 -2.16 21.84 -16.80
CA ASP A 643 -0.79 21.46 -17.12
C ASP A 643 -0.64 21.11 -18.62
N SER A 644 0.31 21.72 -19.31
CA SER A 644 0.51 21.48 -20.74
C SER A 644 1.22 20.16 -21.06
N ASN A 645 1.97 19.61 -20.11
CA ASN A 645 2.80 18.42 -20.28
C ASN A 645 2.12 17.14 -19.72
N PHE A 646 1.09 17.29 -18.89
CA PHE A 646 0.17 16.21 -18.51
C PHE A 646 -0.77 15.89 -19.67
N ILE A 647 -0.41 14.91 -20.50
CA ILE A 647 -1.08 14.59 -21.76
C ILE A 647 -1.61 13.15 -21.77
N ASP A 648 -2.17 12.71 -22.89
CA ASP A 648 -2.61 11.34 -23.04
C ASP A 648 -1.41 10.38 -22.95
N GLY A 649 -1.52 9.36 -22.11
CA GLY A 649 -0.48 8.36 -21.96
C GLY A 649 0.77 8.81 -21.20
N SER A 650 0.94 10.09 -20.83
CA SER A 650 2.16 10.50 -20.09
C SER A 650 2.03 11.80 -19.30
N ASP A 651 2.97 11.99 -18.37
CA ASP A 651 3.19 13.19 -17.58
C ASP A 651 4.69 13.53 -17.53
N GLN A 652 5.04 14.82 -17.42
CA GLN A 652 6.43 15.26 -17.26
C GLN A 652 6.59 16.09 -16.00
N ILE A 653 7.62 15.80 -15.20
CA ILE A 653 7.87 16.48 -13.93
C ILE A 653 9.32 16.96 -13.91
N SER A 654 9.52 18.27 -13.76
CA SER A 654 10.84 18.88 -13.62
C SER A 654 11.29 18.84 -12.16
N TYR A 655 12.55 18.47 -11.94
CA TYR A 655 13.20 18.51 -10.63
C TYR A 655 14.33 19.52 -10.68
N GLN A 656 14.30 20.50 -9.78
CA GLN A 656 15.35 21.49 -9.60
C GLN A 656 15.84 21.46 -8.14
N ILE A 657 16.85 20.64 -7.89
CA ILE A 657 17.37 20.34 -6.55
C ILE A 657 18.60 21.20 -6.28
N GLY A 658 18.47 22.23 -5.46
CA GLY A 658 19.56 23.13 -5.08
C GLY A 658 20.37 22.66 -3.86
N GLY A 659 21.44 23.40 -3.54
CA GLY A 659 22.21 23.20 -2.30
C GLY A 659 23.17 22.01 -2.33
N LEU A 660 23.38 21.40 -3.50
CA LEU A 660 24.27 20.25 -3.66
C LEU A 660 25.70 20.73 -3.98
N PRO A 661 26.74 20.23 -3.28
CA PRO A 661 28.13 20.50 -3.64
C PRO A 661 28.47 20.06 -5.06
N ALA A 662 29.47 20.68 -5.67
CA ALA A 662 30.01 20.21 -6.95
C ALA A 662 30.50 18.75 -6.84
N GLY A 663 30.10 17.91 -7.79
CA GLY A 663 30.41 16.48 -7.75
C GLY A 663 29.50 15.63 -8.63
N ASN A 664 29.74 14.32 -8.59
CA ASN A 664 28.93 13.33 -9.28
C ASN A 664 27.91 12.72 -8.31
N TYR A 665 26.72 12.51 -8.83
CA TYR A 665 25.56 11.96 -8.14
C TYR A 665 24.92 10.85 -8.97
N THR A 666 24.24 9.93 -8.30
CA THR A 666 23.33 8.97 -8.91
C THR A 666 21.91 9.31 -8.49
N VAL A 667 21.04 9.53 -9.46
CA VAL A 667 19.61 9.77 -9.25
C VAL A 667 18.86 8.50 -9.58
N LYS A 668 18.03 8.04 -8.65
CA LYS A 668 17.09 6.93 -8.83
C LYS A 668 15.68 7.46 -8.69
N ALA A 669 14.85 7.23 -9.70
CA ALA A 669 13.42 7.56 -9.70
C ALA A 669 12.60 6.28 -9.81
N GLU A 670 11.64 6.09 -8.91
CA GLU A 670 10.77 4.92 -8.83
C GLU A 670 9.30 5.38 -8.85
N LEU A 671 8.49 4.74 -9.70
CA LEU A 671 7.04 4.85 -9.63
C LEU A 671 6.52 3.74 -8.71
N VAL A 672 5.94 4.12 -7.57
CA VAL A 672 5.49 3.21 -6.53
C VAL A 672 3.97 3.18 -6.46
N TYR A 673 3.36 2.02 -6.62
CA TYR A 673 1.92 1.82 -6.51
C TYR A 673 1.52 1.41 -5.08
N GLN A 674 0.40 1.97 -4.58
CA GLN A 674 -0.26 1.56 -3.35
C GLN A 674 -1.74 1.25 -3.60
N THR A 675 -2.21 0.12 -3.07
CA THR A 675 -3.63 -0.27 -3.12
C THR A 675 -4.48 0.58 -2.19
N LEU A 676 -3.93 0.91 -1.02
CA LEU A 676 -4.61 1.61 0.07
C LEU A 676 -3.69 2.72 0.57
N SER A 677 -4.08 3.98 0.37
CA SER A 677 -3.38 5.14 0.92
C SER A 677 -3.48 5.18 2.45
N ARG A 678 -2.50 5.81 3.09
CA ARG A 678 -2.44 5.95 4.55
C ARG A 678 -3.67 6.63 5.11
N ALA A 679 -4.06 7.77 4.53
CA ALA A 679 -5.22 8.56 4.97
C ALA A 679 -6.53 7.75 4.95
N PHE A 680 -6.75 6.98 3.87
CA PHE A 680 -7.92 6.11 3.75
C PHE A 680 -7.89 4.98 4.78
N ALA A 681 -6.70 4.42 5.05
CA ALA A 681 -6.52 3.40 6.08
C ALA A 681 -6.79 3.97 7.49
N GLU A 682 -6.28 5.14 7.81
CA GLU A 682 -6.50 5.81 9.10
C GLU A 682 -7.96 6.15 9.35
N ASP A 683 -8.66 6.70 8.35
CA ASP A 683 -10.11 6.94 8.45
C ASP A 683 -10.84 5.65 8.77
N LEU A 684 -10.56 4.57 8.05
CA LEU A 684 -11.20 3.28 8.29
C LEU A 684 -10.86 2.73 9.68
N PHE A 685 -9.58 2.79 10.08
CA PHE A 685 -9.10 2.24 11.35
C PHE A 685 -9.54 3.03 12.58
N SER A 686 -10.11 4.22 12.40
CA SER A 686 -10.78 4.95 13.50
C SER A 686 -12.03 4.22 14.03
N ASP A 687 -12.65 3.35 13.22
CA ASP A 687 -13.87 2.60 13.56
C ASP A 687 -13.58 1.33 14.40
N THR A 688 -12.90 1.54 15.54
CA THR A 688 -12.39 0.48 16.43
C THR A 688 -13.45 -0.38 17.13
N THR A 689 -14.73 0.00 17.04
CA THR A 689 -15.83 -0.75 17.66
C THR A 689 -16.33 -1.91 16.81
N THR A 690 -15.84 -2.05 15.58
CA THR A 690 -16.31 -3.04 14.63
C THR A 690 -15.27 -4.15 14.43
N PRO A 691 -15.61 -5.44 14.66
CA PRO A 691 -14.64 -6.53 14.55
C PRO A 691 -13.99 -6.63 13.17
N GLU A 692 -14.75 -6.38 12.09
CA GLU A 692 -14.24 -6.47 10.72
C GLU A 692 -13.13 -5.43 10.45
N VAL A 693 -13.25 -4.22 10.99
CA VAL A 693 -12.22 -3.17 10.86
C VAL A 693 -10.99 -3.53 11.67
N VAL A 694 -11.16 -4.00 12.92
CA VAL A 694 -10.03 -4.37 13.77
C VAL A 694 -9.27 -5.55 13.19
N ASP A 695 -9.97 -6.58 12.72
CA ASP A 695 -9.35 -7.75 12.09
C ASP A 695 -8.60 -7.35 10.81
N PHE A 696 -9.22 -6.52 9.97
CA PHE A 696 -8.57 -6.01 8.76
C PHE A 696 -7.31 -5.21 9.09
N LYS A 697 -7.34 -4.36 10.13
CA LYS A 697 -6.16 -3.62 10.59
C LYS A 697 -5.04 -4.56 11.01
N THR A 698 -5.33 -5.59 11.81
CA THR A 698 -4.34 -6.60 12.20
C THR A 698 -3.71 -7.26 10.97
N MET A 699 -4.52 -7.64 9.97
CA MET A 699 -4.03 -8.24 8.72
C MET A 699 -3.20 -7.26 7.89
N PHE A 700 -3.62 -6.00 7.80
CA PHE A 700 -2.93 -4.94 7.08
C PHE A 700 -1.56 -4.63 7.71
N ASP A 701 -1.52 -4.47 9.03
CA ASP A 701 -0.29 -4.21 9.77
C ASP A 701 0.74 -5.34 9.57
N ALA A 702 0.27 -6.60 9.58
CA ALA A 702 1.10 -7.78 9.37
C ALA A 702 1.62 -7.95 7.92
N SER A 703 0.93 -7.41 6.92
CA SER A 703 1.35 -7.56 5.51
C SER A 703 2.53 -6.66 5.18
N SER A 704 3.53 -7.20 4.47
CA SER A 704 4.64 -6.41 3.92
C SER A 704 4.35 -5.88 2.51
N GLN A 705 3.20 -6.20 1.91
CA GLN A 705 2.88 -5.90 0.50
C GLN A 705 2.08 -4.60 0.33
N LYS A 706 2.31 -3.60 1.20
CA LYS A 706 1.58 -2.31 1.21
C LYS A 706 1.86 -1.45 -0.02
N SER A 707 3.03 -1.63 -0.64
CA SER A 707 3.46 -0.91 -1.85
C SER A 707 4.16 -1.84 -2.84
N SER A 708 4.31 -1.39 -4.09
CA SER A 708 5.08 -2.09 -5.13
C SER A 708 5.71 -1.09 -6.09
N VAL A 709 7.02 -1.20 -6.31
CA VAL A 709 7.70 -0.46 -7.40
C VAL A 709 7.27 -1.05 -8.73
N ILE A 710 6.65 -0.23 -9.58
CA ILE A 710 6.10 -0.67 -10.88
C ILE A 710 6.95 -0.22 -12.06
N ALA A 711 7.76 0.82 -11.91
CA ALA A 711 8.72 1.26 -12.90
C ALA A 711 9.84 2.05 -12.22
N SER A 712 11.04 2.08 -12.83
CA SER A 712 12.17 2.82 -12.29
C SER A 712 13.13 3.28 -13.38
N ALA A 713 13.82 4.39 -13.14
CA ALA A 713 14.97 4.85 -13.91
C ALA A 713 16.11 5.21 -12.97
N GLU A 714 17.35 4.92 -13.38
CA GLU A 714 18.55 5.30 -12.64
C GLU A 714 19.56 5.91 -13.62
N PHE A 715 20.13 7.05 -13.26
CA PHE A 715 21.02 7.80 -14.13
C PHE A 715 22.06 8.60 -13.34
N ALA A 716 23.21 8.86 -13.97
CA ALA A 716 24.25 9.68 -13.39
C ALA A 716 23.94 11.17 -13.62
N ALA A 717 24.31 12.00 -12.64
CA ALA A 717 24.19 13.44 -12.72
C ALA A 717 25.41 14.14 -12.16
N THR A 718 25.66 15.37 -12.62
CA THR A 718 26.84 16.14 -12.21
C THR A 718 26.41 17.56 -11.85
N VAL A 719 26.75 17.97 -10.64
CA VAL A 719 26.64 19.36 -10.19
C VAL A 719 27.97 20.05 -10.45
N VAL A 720 27.93 21.19 -11.11
CA VAL A 720 29.13 22.00 -11.39
C VAL A 720 29.34 23.05 -10.31
N ALA A 721 30.60 23.37 -10.04
CA ALA A 721 30.92 24.51 -9.18
C ALA A 721 30.46 25.81 -9.85
N PRO A 722 30.05 26.84 -9.07
CA PRO A 722 29.80 28.15 -9.63
C PRO A 722 31.08 28.67 -10.29
N PRO A 723 30.95 29.43 -11.41
CA PRO A 723 32.10 30.09 -11.98
C PRO A 723 32.72 31.01 -10.91
N PRO A 724 34.07 31.09 -10.82
CA PRO A 724 34.70 32.03 -9.93
C PRO A 724 34.26 33.47 -10.28
N VAL A 725 34.14 34.33 -9.26
CA VAL A 725 33.72 35.72 -9.42
C VAL A 725 34.77 36.48 -10.23
N ASP A 726 34.32 37.24 -11.22
CA ASP A 726 35.09 38.16 -12.07
C ASP A 726 34.31 39.48 -12.09
N THR A 727 34.76 40.45 -11.29
CA THR A 727 34.02 41.68 -10.98
C THR A 727 34.09 42.70 -12.10
N ASP A 728 35.16 42.72 -12.90
CA ASP A 728 35.35 43.68 -13.98
C ASP A 728 35.15 43.11 -15.40
N GLY A 729 34.97 41.79 -15.49
CA GLY A 729 34.57 41.08 -16.71
C GLY A 729 35.70 40.91 -17.73
N ASP A 730 36.95 40.93 -17.28
CA ASP A 730 38.12 40.84 -18.16
C ASP A 730 38.55 39.39 -18.48
N GLY A 731 37.91 38.40 -17.85
CA GLY A 731 38.20 36.98 -18.01
C GLY A 731 39.17 36.40 -16.99
N VAL A 732 39.61 37.18 -16.00
CA VAL A 732 40.45 36.75 -14.89
C VAL A 732 39.63 36.77 -13.61
N ALA A 733 39.60 35.66 -12.87
CA ALA A 733 38.86 35.59 -11.62
C ALA A 733 39.44 36.56 -10.57
N ASP A 734 38.58 37.18 -9.76
CA ASP A 734 38.94 38.17 -8.72
C ASP A 734 40.06 37.71 -7.79
N ASN A 735 40.23 36.41 -7.54
CA ASN A 735 41.27 35.87 -6.66
C ASN A 735 42.64 35.67 -7.36
N LEU A 736 42.67 35.81 -8.67
CA LEU A 736 43.85 35.73 -9.54
C LEU A 736 44.13 37.05 -10.27
N ASP A 737 43.22 38.01 -10.16
CA ASP A 737 43.26 39.28 -10.85
C ASP A 737 44.07 40.33 -10.08
N ASN A 738 45.09 40.91 -10.71
CA ASN A 738 45.88 41.99 -10.12
C ASN A 738 45.21 43.37 -10.16
N CYS A 739 44.04 43.51 -10.81
CA CYS A 739 43.20 44.71 -10.85
C CYS A 739 41.69 44.41 -10.80
N LYS A 740 41.17 43.73 -9.76
CA LYS A 740 39.76 43.31 -9.53
C LYS A 740 38.60 44.19 -10.03
N LEU A 741 38.81 45.49 -10.18
CA LEU A 741 37.77 46.46 -10.52
C LEU A 741 38.02 47.17 -11.87
N VAL A 742 39.12 46.85 -12.57
CA VAL A 742 39.54 47.53 -13.79
C VAL A 742 40.11 46.51 -14.78
N ALA A 743 39.28 46.20 -15.77
CA ALA A 743 39.56 45.15 -16.74
C ALA A 743 40.94 45.25 -17.39
N ASN A 744 41.75 44.21 -17.20
CA ASN A 744 43.11 44.11 -17.72
C ASN A 744 43.51 42.65 -17.99
N ALA A 745 42.85 42.01 -18.95
CA ALA A 745 43.04 40.60 -19.30
C ALA A 745 44.51 40.14 -19.55
N ASN A 746 45.43 41.07 -19.79
CA ASN A 746 46.87 40.80 -19.94
C ASN A 746 47.64 40.69 -18.61
N GLN A 747 47.00 41.04 -17.49
CA GLN A 747 47.51 40.99 -16.12
C GLN A 747 48.90 41.62 -15.97
N ARG A 748 49.18 42.69 -16.73
CA ARG A 748 50.50 43.33 -16.73
C ARG A 748 50.79 43.96 -15.35
N ASN A 749 51.88 43.52 -14.74
CA ASN A 749 52.43 44.01 -13.47
C ASN A 749 53.95 44.06 -13.64
N THR A 750 54.51 45.26 -13.78
CA THR A 750 55.87 45.43 -14.30
C THR A 750 56.92 45.65 -13.20
N ASP A 751 56.52 46.20 -12.07
CA ASP A 751 57.33 46.35 -10.87
C ASP A 751 57.19 45.18 -9.89
N GLY A 752 56.21 44.29 -10.10
CA GLY A 752 56.11 43.00 -9.43
C GLY A 752 55.51 43.07 -8.04
N ASP A 753 54.72 44.10 -7.74
CA ASP A 753 54.19 44.38 -6.40
C ASP A 753 52.80 43.77 -6.13
N ASN A 754 52.31 43.01 -7.10
CA ASN A 754 51.02 42.32 -7.18
C ASN A 754 49.82 43.18 -7.57
N PHE A 755 50.01 44.46 -7.88
CA PHE A 755 49.01 45.29 -8.53
C PHE A 755 49.30 45.39 -10.04
N GLY A 756 48.24 45.44 -10.84
CA GLY A 756 48.41 45.59 -12.28
C GLY A 756 48.69 47.05 -12.64
N ASN A 757 49.52 47.27 -13.67
CA ASN A 757 49.89 48.60 -14.14
C ASN A 757 48.68 49.53 -14.38
N ILE A 758 47.53 49.01 -14.81
CA ILE A 758 46.36 49.87 -15.10
C ILE A 758 45.68 50.41 -13.83
N CYS A 759 45.85 49.73 -12.70
CA CYS A 759 45.28 50.08 -11.41
C CYS A 759 46.35 50.48 -10.38
N ASP A 760 47.60 50.60 -10.81
CA ASP A 760 48.74 50.98 -9.96
C ASP A 760 49.52 52.20 -10.49
N PRO A 761 49.02 53.42 -10.23
CA PRO A 761 49.77 54.63 -10.50
C PRO A 761 50.58 55.13 -9.27
N ASP A 762 50.90 54.26 -8.29
CA ASP A 762 51.77 54.57 -7.15
C ASP A 762 53.21 54.11 -7.43
N PHE A 763 53.96 54.94 -8.16
CA PHE A 763 55.30 54.58 -8.62
C PHE A 763 56.37 54.59 -7.52
N ASN A 764 56.04 55.06 -6.32
CA ASN A 764 56.96 55.13 -5.20
C ASN A 764 56.64 54.12 -4.09
N GLY A 765 55.52 53.40 -4.20
CA GLY A 765 55.12 52.30 -3.31
C GLY A 765 54.72 52.74 -1.90
N ASN A 766 54.29 54.00 -1.72
CA ASN A 766 53.85 54.51 -0.42
C ASN A 766 52.35 54.26 -0.13
N LYS A 767 51.66 53.56 -1.04
CA LYS A 767 50.25 53.19 -1.06
C LYS A 767 49.28 54.36 -1.24
N ILE A 768 49.72 55.50 -1.76
CA ILE A 768 48.86 56.63 -2.06
C ILE A 768 49.35 57.40 -3.28
N VAL A 769 48.47 57.59 -4.25
CA VAL A 769 48.78 58.33 -5.47
C VAL A 769 48.77 59.83 -5.19
N ASP A 770 49.94 60.45 -5.26
CA ASP A 770 50.16 61.82 -4.81
C ASP A 770 51.03 62.65 -5.80
N PRO A 771 51.40 63.91 -5.46
CA PRO A 771 52.25 64.73 -6.34
C PRO A 771 53.61 64.13 -6.73
N LEU A 772 54.17 63.22 -5.93
CA LEU A 772 55.41 62.52 -6.24
C LEU A 772 55.21 61.56 -7.42
N ASP A 773 54.11 60.83 -7.46
CA ASP A 773 53.78 59.92 -8.57
C ASP A 773 53.48 60.68 -9.85
N LEU A 774 52.78 61.82 -9.73
CA LEU A 774 52.55 62.72 -10.86
C LEU A 774 53.86 63.27 -11.44
N ASN A 775 54.82 63.61 -10.58
CA ASN A 775 56.15 64.05 -11.02
C ASN A 775 56.93 62.91 -11.67
N SER A 776 56.82 61.69 -11.13
CA SER A 776 57.43 60.48 -11.70
C SER A 776 56.88 60.20 -13.11
N LEU A 777 55.55 60.20 -13.26
CA LEU A 777 54.88 60.04 -14.57
C LEU A 777 55.32 61.12 -15.56
N LYS A 778 55.27 62.40 -15.15
CA LYS A 778 55.66 63.56 -15.98
C LYS A 778 57.09 63.46 -16.49
N ALA A 779 58.01 62.94 -15.67
CA ALA A 779 59.39 62.73 -16.08
C ALA A 779 59.56 61.70 -17.20
N GLN A 780 58.56 60.83 -17.41
CA GLN A 780 58.57 59.78 -18.43
C GLN A 780 57.75 60.11 -19.68
N PHE A 781 57.06 61.24 -19.75
CA PHE A 781 56.24 61.61 -20.91
C PHE A 781 57.03 61.54 -22.23
N GLY A 782 56.44 60.86 -23.22
CA GLY A 782 57.02 60.63 -24.54
C GLY A 782 58.11 59.55 -24.58
N LYS A 783 58.36 58.84 -23.48
CA LYS A 783 59.34 57.74 -23.39
C LYS A 783 58.64 56.39 -23.28
N VAL A 784 59.37 55.34 -23.66
CA VAL A 784 58.99 53.96 -23.34
C VAL A 784 59.39 53.69 -21.89
N SER A 785 58.41 53.62 -21.00
CA SER A 785 58.62 53.25 -19.60
C SER A 785 57.59 52.19 -19.22
N PRO A 786 57.99 50.92 -19.14
CA PRO A 786 57.04 49.83 -18.92
C PRO A 786 56.16 49.97 -17.67
N ASN A 787 56.67 50.59 -16.58
CA ASN A 787 55.87 50.82 -15.38
C ASN A 787 54.91 52.02 -15.50
N HIS A 788 55.35 53.10 -16.16
CA HIS A 788 54.62 54.37 -16.22
C HIS A 788 53.64 54.44 -17.40
N ASP A 789 53.79 53.57 -18.39
CA ASP A 789 52.77 53.29 -19.40
C ASP A 789 51.72 52.43 -18.69
N LEU A 790 50.64 53.01 -18.20
CA LEU A 790 49.62 52.34 -17.40
C LEU A 790 48.61 51.59 -18.29
N ASN A 791 48.31 52.13 -19.48
CA ASN A 791 47.35 51.56 -20.42
C ASN A 791 47.92 50.49 -21.36
N GLY A 792 49.25 50.41 -21.51
CA GLY A 792 49.93 49.38 -22.28
C GLY A 792 50.06 49.65 -23.77
N ASN A 793 49.92 50.91 -24.19
CA ASN A 793 50.04 51.31 -25.59
C ASN A 793 51.51 51.48 -26.06
N GLY A 794 52.49 51.33 -25.15
CA GLY A 794 53.92 51.35 -25.43
C GLY A 794 54.60 52.71 -25.23
N ILE A 795 53.88 53.75 -24.81
CA ILE A 795 54.44 55.09 -24.56
C ILE A 795 53.73 55.78 -23.40
N VAL A 796 54.47 56.53 -22.58
CA VAL A 796 53.84 57.36 -21.53
C VAL A 796 53.28 58.63 -22.15
N ASP A 797 51.96 58.81 -22.10
CA ASP A 797 51.27 59.91 -22.76
C ASP A 797 50.12 60.50 -21.90
N PRO A 798 49.34 61.49 -22.39
CA PRO A 798 48.24 62.07 -21.63
C PRO A 798 47.15 61.08 -21.16
N LEU A 799 47.02 59.91 -21.78
CA LEU A 799 46.09 58.86 -21.38
C LEU A 799 46.51 58.22 -20.06
N ASP A 800 47.81 57.97 -19.84
CA ASP A 800 48.32 57.47 -18.55
C ASP A 800 48.13 58.51 -17.44
N LEU A 801 48.29 59.79 -17.78
CA LEU A 801 47.99 60.86 -16.83
C LEU A 801 46.50 60.92 -16.44
N ASN A 802 45.60 60.55 -17.35
CA ASN A 802 44.18 60.45 -17.02
C ASN A 802 43.90 59.28 -16.08
N ILE A 803 44.59 58.14 -16.27
CA ILE A 803 44.52 57.01 -15.33
C ILE A 803 45.05 57.44 -13.97
N LEU A 804 46.26 58.00 -13.86
CA LEU A 804 46.80 58.47 -12.58
C LEU A 804 45.86 59.45 -11.86
N LYS A 805 45.24 60.39 -12.58
CA LYS A 805 44.27 61.34 -12.01
C LYS A 805 43.03 60.66 -11.43
N SER A 806 42.58 59.54 -11.99
CA SER A 806 41.40 58.82 -11.48
C SER A 806 41.67 58.15 -10.13
N TYR A 807 42.94 57.91 -9.81
CA TYR A 807 43.44 57.35 -8.56
C TYR A 807 43.95 58.41 -7.57
N TRP A 808 43.85 59.71 -7.87
CA TRP A 808 44.41 60.76 -7.00
C TRP A 808 43.93 60.65 -5.54
N GLY A 809 44.87 60.50 -4.60
CA GLY A 809 44.60 60.31 -3.19
C GLY A 809 44.04 58.93 -2.80
N LYS A 810 44.06 57.96 -3.72
CA LYS A 810 43.65 56.56 -3.50
C LYS A 810 44.88 55.65 -3.48
N ALA A 811 44.71 54.47 -2.89
CA ALA A 811 45.68 53.38 -2.98
C ALA A 811 45.56 52.63 -4.32
N PRO A 812 46.61 51.91 -4.75
CA PRO A 812 46.54 51.05 -5.93
C PRO A 812 45.61 49.84 -5.73
N GLY A 813 45.15 49.27 -6.84
CA GLY A 813 44.25 48.11 -6.85
C GLY A 813 42.76 48.43 -6.65
N PRO A 814 41.98 47.53 -6.01
CA PRO A 814 42.42 46.36 -5.23
C PRO A 814 42.90 45.17 -6.09
N SER A 815 43.85 44.39 -5.56
CA SER A 815 44.34 43.15 -6.15
C SER A 815 43.77 41.90 -5.45
N GLY A 816 43.65 40.82 -6.20
CA GLY A 816 43.33 39.45 -5.79
C GLY A 816 44.50 38.61 -5.36
N LEU A 817 45.69 38.99 -5.81
CA LEU A 817 46.92 38.28 -5.53
C LEU A 817 47.31 38.50 -4.06
N GLN A 818 47.68 37.43 -3.37
CA GLN A 818 48.20 37.52 -2.00
C GLN A 818 49.54 38.27 -2.02
N PRO A 819 49.79 39.21 -1.07
CA PRO A 819 51.05 39.94 -0.96
C PRO A 819 52.24 39.05 -0.61
#